data_AF-A0A1F3E644-F1
#
_entry.id   AF-A0A1F3E644-F1
#
_cell.length_a   1.000
_cell.length_b   1.000
_cell.length_c   1.000
_cell.angle_alpha   90.00
_cell.angle_beta   90.00
_cell.angle_gamma   90.00
#
_symmetry.space_group_name_H-M   'P 1'
#
loop_
_entity.id
_entity.type
_entity.pdbx_description
1 polymer ?
#
loop_
_entity_poly.entity_id
_entity_poly.type
_entity_poly.pdbx_seq_one_letter_code
_entity_poly.pdbx_strand_id
1 'polypeptide(L)'
;MSNTVLKSKFSIFSSLGMIPKTSVLEEKENKLRKEYIDFNEYKESDELAHYKELDAFINSPDFEKTKREINSLKYADSEEYRKEKDYNQQKKSKKIKTYYQVKDSKELIQFQEFSKSEKLANYEDLSRFFLSNDFEEFKKSIGQQKNDKLNDIKNKQNGYKELNKKFKWFFTFKNSKQLADYNTFISSKEYDAFLDLENLVKSTDFDALKRDIENQKKQKLDEFNSIKSRYNELKALSKKVKKGEEFDLNDEFKELEQVIKSNEHVQAIKNLKIENLDEYKKQKEYQKQLKTQAIKNYNKIKDSENLKKFGELDGSKEIEEYLELEKEIQSNEFKTSIQEAKNLKFENTEEYKKFQEFKSLKKSSDIKQYYKFQESEKLAIYKELNDSQEISDFEELEKYIQSDEFKERKQYLLIKDKFKLSEEYKQQQEYIALKKSDKIKWFFKLEKSYPFSEIENWELTFDDDFNDKNLDQDKWLTGYYYGKTLLNDNYVQANEKQFFTDKNLEIKDSILRITTKFEKVKGKAWNPSMGFYPKEFDFTSGLINSGQSFRQKQGLFKAKIKVNHSYPVHHAFWMLGEKITPEIDIFKYDKKSKKKLSIASYWGNPSNDKEIKKERSSISGPDFSSDYYIYSLEWTPEKLIWKINDIPVFVQTEGLPDEPMYLLLSSGIAVDGVQANLPCTMEVDWIRVYQKK
;
A
#
# COMPACT_ATOMS: atom_id res chain seq x y z
N MET A 1 -65.21 -71.21 1.10
CA MET A 1 -65.49 -71.90 -0.19
C MET A 1 -65.48 -73.40 0.08
N SER A 2 -66.47 -74.16 -0.36
CA SER A 2 -66.52 -75.61 -0.06
C SER A 2 -65.46 -76.38 -0.86
N ASN A 3 -65.01 -77.52 -0.33
CA ASN A 3 -64.03 -78.38 -0.99
C ASN A 3 -64.50 -78.86 -2.38
N THR A 4 -65.80 -79.02 -2.59
CA THR A 4 -66.37 -79.33 -3.91
C THR A 4 -66.09 -78.22 -4.92
N VAL A 5 -66.26 -76.95 -4.53
CA VAL A 5 -66.01 -75.79 -5.40
C VAL A 5 -64.52 -75.66 -5.72
N LEU A 6 -63.64 -75.85 -4.74
CA LEU A 6 -62.17 -75.80 -4.96
C LEU A 6 -61.70 -76.85 -5.97
N LYS A 7 -62.13 -78.12 -5.79
CA LYS A 7 -61.79 -79.22 -6.71
C LYS A 7 -62.36 -78.99 -8.11
N SER A 8 -63.62 -78.57 -8.23
CA SER A 8 -64.23 -78.26 -9.52
C SER A 8 -63.52 -77.11 -10.22
N LYS A 9 -63.19 -76.03 -9.50
CA LYS A 9 -62.42 -74.90 -10.03
C LYS A 9 -61.04 -75.33 -10.53
N PHE A 10 -60.31 -76.12 -9.75
CA PHE A 10 -59.00 -76.63 -10.16
C PHE A 10 -59.09 -77.55 -11.39
N SER A 11 -60.09 -78.43 -11.46
CA SER A 11 -60.34 -79.27 -12.63
C SER A 11 -60.68 -78.44 -13.89
N ILE A 12 -61.45 -77.37 -13.74
CA ILE A 12 -61.76 -76.44 -14.84
C ILE A 12 -60.47 -75.73 -15.30
N PHE A 13 -59.70 -75.18 -14.36
CA PHE A 13 -58.43 -74.52 -14.66
C PHE A 13 -57.45 -75.46 -15.37
N SER A 14 -57.40 -76.73 -14.95
CA SER A 14 -56.62 -77.75 -15.64
C SER A 14 -57.10 -77.95 -17.08
N SER A 15 -58.41 -78.12 -17.30
CA SER A 15 -58.97 -78.38 -18.64
C SER A 15 -58.79 -77.22 -19.61
N LEU A 16 -58.73 -75.98 -19.09
CA LEU A 16 -58.52 -74.75 -19.87
C LEU A 16 -57.05 -74.35 -19.99
N GLY A 17 -56.11 -75.12 -19.43
CA GLY A 17 -54.68 -74.78 -19.43
C GLY A 17 -54.34 -73.53 -18.61
N MET A 18 -55.17 -73.17 -17.63
CA MET A 18 -55.03 -71.98 -16.79
C MET A 18 -54.23 -72.24 -15.49
N ILE A 19 -53.75 -73.46 -15.27
CA ILE A 19 -52.82 -73.74 -14.17
C ILE A 19 -51.47 -73.10 -14.52
N PRO A 20 -50.95 -72.16 -13.72
CA PRO A 20 -49.65 -71.56 -13.97
C PRO A 20 -48.55 -72.62 -14.02
N LYS A 21 -47.57 -72.46 -14.92
CA LYS A 21 -46.35 -73.27 -14.90
C LYS A 21 -45.52 -72.92 -13.66
N THR A 22 -44.79 -73.90 -13.14
CA THR A 22 -43.88 -73.70 -12.00
C THR A 22 -42.87 -72.58 -12.27
N SER A 23 -42.29 -72.55 -13.47
CA SER A 23 -41.35 -71.50 -13.89
C SER A 23 -41.93 -70.09 -13.83
N VAL A 24 -43.21 -69.90 -14.13
CA VAL A 24 -43.89 -68.59 -14.08
C VAL A 24 -44.10 -68.15 -12.64
N LEU A 25 -44.44 -69.08 -11.75
CA LEU A 25 -44.59 -68.78 -10.33
C LEU A 25 -43.24 -68.44 -9.69
N GLU A 26 -42.21 -69.21 -10.00
CA GLU A 26 -40.85 -69.00 -9.53
C GLU A 26 -40.27 -67.66 -10.05
N GLU A 27 -40.45 -67.34 -11.33
CA GLU A 27 -40.03 -66.05 -11.89
C GLU A 27 -40.73 -64.88 -11.20
N LYS A 28 -42.04 -65.00 -10.93
CA LYS A 28 -42.81 -63.98 -10.20
C LYS A 28 -42.29 -63.81 -8.77
N GLU A 29 -42.06 -64.91 -8.05
CA GLU A 29 -41.55 -64.89 -6.68
C GLU A 29 -40.13 -64.29 -6.62
N ASN A 30 -39.23 -64.74 -7.50
CA ASN A 30 -37.85 -64.27 -7.58
C ASN A 30 -37.79 -62.79 -7.94
N LYS A 31 -38.63 -62.33 -8.89
CA LYS A 31 -38.72 -60.91 -9.25
C LYS A 31 -39.18 -60.06 -8.08
N LEU A 32 -40.21 -60.49 -7.34
CA LEU A 32 -40.71 -59.76 -6.18
C LEU A 32 -39.66 -59.71 -5.06
N ARG A 33 -38.94 -60.82 -4.80
CA ARG A 33 -37.85 -60.87 -3.82
C ARG A 33 -36.70 -59.96 -4.20
N LYS A 34 -36.30 -59.97 -5.48
CA LYS A 34 -35.27 -59.05 -5.97
C LYS A 34 -35.70 -57.59 -5.82
N GLU A 35 -36.93 -57.25 -6.22
CA GLU A 35 -37.45 -55.88 -6.10
C GLU A 35 -37.56 -55.43 -4.64
N TYR A 36 -37.84 -56.34 -3.71
CA TYR A 36 -37.80 -56.07 -2.27
C TYR A 36 -36.39 -55.77 -1.75
N ILE A 37 -35.40 -56.55 -2.18
CA ILE A 37 -33.98 -56.31 -1.84
C ILE A 37 -33.54 -54.96 -2.41
N ASP A 38 -33.73 -54.74 -3.71
CA ASP A 38 -33.38 -53.48 -4.39
C ASP A 38 -34.08 -52.28 -3.70
N PHE A 39 -35.34 -52.45 -3.28
CA PHE A 39 -36.11 -51.40 -2.58
C PHE A 39 -35.48 -51.05 -1.23
N ASN A 40 -35.13 -52.05 -0.43
CA ASN A 40 -34.51 -51.84 0.88
C ASN A 40 -33.09 -51.28 0.76
N GLU A 41 -32.29 -51.73 -0.20
CA GLU A 41 -30.97 -51.17 -0.48
C GLU A 41 -31.07 -49.70 -0.89
N TYR A 42 -32.01 -49.36 -1.78
CA TYR A 42 -32.19 -47.97 -2.22
C TYR A 42 -32.79 -47.08 -1.13
N LYS A 43 -33.63 -47.63 -0.25
CA LYS A 43 -34.20 -46.94 0.92
C LYS A 43 -33.10 -46.36 1.82
N GLU A 44 -31.99 -47.08 1.95
CA GLU A 44 -30.84 -46.71 2.77
C GLU A 44 -29.73 -46.01 1.96
N SER A 45 -30.01 -45.58 0.72
CA SER A 45 -29.01 -44.96 -0.15
C SER A 45 -28.78 -43.47 0.11
N ASP A 46 -27.54 -43.02 -0.05
CA ASP A 46 -27.15 -41.61 0.02
C ASP A 46 -27.88 -40.74 -1.00
N GLU A 47 -28.18 -41.29 -2.20
CA GLU A 47 -28.93 -40.57 -3.24
C GLU A 47 -30.36 -40.23 -2.77
N LEU A 48 -31.05 -41.17 -2.11
CA LEU A 48 -32.39 -40.92 -1.56
C LEU A 48 -32.33 -39.99 -0.35
N ALA A 49 -31.32 -40.13 0.51
CA ALA A 49 -31.09 -39.24 1.66
C ALA A 49 -30.88 -37.79 1.19
N HIS A 50 -29.98 -37.57 0.24
CA HIS A 50 -29.70 -36.26 -0.36
C HIS A 50 -30.94 -35.68 -1.05
N TYR A 51 -31.70 -36.50 -1.79
CA TYR A 51 -32.99 -36.06 -2.35
C TYR A 51 -33.95 -35.57 -1.27
N LYS A 52 -34.08 -36.28 -0.14
CA LYS A 52 -34.96 -35.90 0.97
C LYS A 52 -34.49 -34.60 1.65
N GLU A 53 -33.19 -34.41 1.81
CA GLU A 53 -32.61 -33.17 2.34
C GLU A 53 -32.90 -31.99 1.42
N LEU A 54 -32.67 -32.15 0.12
CA LEU A 54 -33.00 -31.14 -0.89
C LEU A 54 -34.51 -30.88 -0.95
N ASP A 55 -35.36 -31.91 -0.89
CA ASP A 55 -36.81 -31.74 -0.86
C ASP A 55 -37.26 -30.93 0.37
N ALA A 56 -36.70 -31.23 1.55
CA ALA A 56 -36.99 -30.49 2.78
C ALA A 56 -36.53 -29.04 2.70
N PHE A 57 -35.32 -28.78 2.19
CA PHE A 57 -34.79 -27.42 2.04
C PHE A 57 -35.55 -26.62 0.97
N ILE A 58 -35.69 -27.13 -0.24
CA ILE A 58 -36.29 -26.43 -1.38
C ILE A 58 -37.77 -26.13 -1.15
N ASN A 59 -38.50 -26.99 -0.43
CA ASN A 59 -39.90 -26.74 -0.08
C ASN A 59 -40.07 -25.99 1.24
N SER A 60 -38.98 -25.53 1.88
CA SER A 60 -39.04 -24.79 3.15
C SER A 60 -39.42 -23.30 2.96
N PRO A 61 -40.01 -22.67 3.99
CA PRO A 61 -40.17 -21.22 4.03
C PRO A 61 -38.82 -20.46 3.97
N ASP A 62 -37.75 -21.07 4.49
CA ASP A 62 -36.42 -20.47 4.53
C ASP A 62 -35.83 -20.32 3.13
N PHE A 63 -36.01 -21.30 2.24
CA PHE A 63 -35.57 -21.19 0.85
C PHE A 63 -36.26 -20.02 0.11
N GLU A 64 -37.58 -19.87 0.27
CA GLU A 64 -38.31 -18.73 -0.29
C GLU A 64 -37.95 -17.40 0.36
N LYS A 65 -37.51 -17.41 1.62
CA LYS A 65 -36.94 -16.23 2.29
C LYS A 65 -35.57 -15.89 1.69
N THR A 66 -34.64 -16.84 1.61
CA THR A 66 -33.31 -16.66 1.01
C THR A 66 -33.38 -16.14 -0.41
N LYS A 67 -34.26 -16.70 -1.24
CA LYS A 67 -34.51 -16.23 -2.61
C LYS A 67 -34.95 -14.77 -2.66
N ARG A 68 -35.86 -14.36 -1.77
CA ARG A 68 -36.31 -12.96 -1.65
C ARG A 68 -35.18 -12.06 -1.18
N GLU A 69 -34.43 -12.47 -0.16
CA GLU A 69 -33.30 -11.71 0.39
C GLU A 69 -32.22 -11.46 -0.66
N ILE A 70 -31.75 -12.51 -1.34
CA ILE A 70 -30.76 -12.41 -2.43
C ILE A 70 -31.22 -11.44 -3.51
N ASN A 71 -32.47 -11.57 -3.98
CA ASN A 71 -33.00 -10.69 -5.03
C ASN A 71 -33.28 -9.26 -4.54
N SER A 72 -33.51 -9.06 -3.24
CA SER A 72 -33.76 -7.74 -2.64
C SER A 72 -32.51 -6.86 -2.54
N LEU A 73 -31.30 -7.44 -2.61
CA LEU A 73 -30.06 -6.69 -2.58
C LEU A 73 -30.00 -5.72 -3.78
N LYS A 74 -29.94 -4.42 -3.49
CA LYS A 74 -29.88 -3.36 -4.51
C LYS A 74 -28.56 -2.65 -4.42
N TYR A 75 -28.00 -2.31 -5.58
CA TYR A 75 -26.82 -1.47 -5.64
C TYR A 75 -27.02 -0.14 -4.90
N ALA A 76 -28.16 0.54 -5.06
CA ALA A 76 -28.42 1.83 -4.42
C ALA A 76 -28.36 1.81 -2.87
N ASP A 77 -28.64 0.66 -2.25
CA ASP A 77 -28.67 0.50 -0.79
C ASP A 77 -27.36 -0.10 -0.25
N SER A 78 -26.37 -0.31 -1.13
CA SER A 78 -25.13 -1.03 -0.83
C SER A 78 -23.99 -0.13 -0.35
N GLU A 79 -23.00 -0.71 0.33
CA GLU A 79 -21.78 0.01 0.73
C GLU A 79 -20.97 0.44 -0.50
N GLU A 80 -20.95 -0.40 -1.53
CA GLU A 80 -20.30 -0.19 -2.81
C GLU A 80 -20.81 1.10 -3.48
N TYR A 81 -22.13 1.33 -3.46
CA TYR A 81 -22.70 2.58 -3.97
C TYR A 81 -22.30 3.80 -3.12
N ARG A 82 -22.24 3.66 -1.79
CA ARG A 82 -21.80 4.77 -0.91
C ARG A 82 -20.34 5.14 -1.19
N LYS A 83 -19.46 4.14 -1.33
CA LYS A 83 -18.05 4.31 -1.70
C LYS A 83 -17.90 4.95 -3.08
N GLU A 84 -18.64 4.50 -4.09
CA GLU A 84 -18.59 5.10 -5.44
C GLU A 84 -19.11 6.54 -5.43
N LYS A 85 -20.18 6.83 -4.67
CA LYS A 85 -20.72 8.17 -4.53
C LYS A 85 -19.72 9.10 -3.85
N ASP A 86 -19.09 8.65 -2.78
CA ASP A 86 -18.06 9.40 -2.05
C ASP A 86 -16.84 9.67 -2.93
N TYR A 87 -16.31 8.66 -3.64
CA TYR A 87 -15.23 8.83 -4.61
C TYR A 87 -15.57 9.90 -5.65
N ASN A 88 -16.77 9.82 -6.25
CA ASN A 88 -17.20 10.78 -7.25
C ASN A 88 -17.38 12.20 -6.68
N GLN A 89 -17.75 12.34 -5.41
CA GLN A 89 -17.85 13.62 -4.72
C GLN A 89 -16.45 14.19 -4.43
N GLN A 90 -15.55 13.38 -3.86
CA GLN A 90 -14.17 13.76 -3.56
C GLN A 90 -13.39 14.11 -4.83
N LYS A 91 -13.51 13.32 -5.90
CA LYS A 91 -12.93 13.60 -7.23
C LYS A 91 -13.37 14.93 -7.80
N LYS A 92 -14.57 15.41 -7.45
CA LYS A 92 -15.09 16.71 -7.89
C LYS A 92 -14.57 17.88 -7.04
N SER A 93 -14.06 17.62 -5.84
CA SER A 93 -13.53 18.63 -4.91
C SER A 93 -12.48 19.51 -5.59
N LYS A 94 -12.60 20.84 -5.40
CA LYS A 94 -11.60 21.81 -5.86
C LYS A 94 -10.22 21.47 -5.29
N LYS A 95 -10.17 21.03 -4.03
CA LYS A 95 -8.93 20.74 -3.28
C LYS A 95 -8.16 19.58 -3.91
N ILE A 96 -8.79 18.41 -4.05
CA ILE A 96 -8.20 17.21 -4.68
C ILE A 96 -7.83 17.47 -6.15
N LYS A 97 -8.69 18.13 -6.92
CA LYS A 97 -8.37 18.51 -8.31
C LYS A 97 -7.12 19.39 -8.38
N THR A 98 -7.02 20.38 -7.50
CA THR A 98 -5.87 21.30 -7.46
C THR A 98 -4.61 20.56 -7.05
N TYR A 99 -4.69 19.63 -6.09
CA TYR A 99 -3.56 18.77 -5.71
C TYR A 99 -3.01 18.00 -6.91
N TYR A 100 -3.82 17.23 -7.63
CA TYR A 100 -3.35 16.48 -8.81
C TYR A 100 -2.96 17.37 -10.00
N GLN A 101 -3.51 18.58 -10.10
CA GLN A 101 -3.02 19.57 -11.07
C GLN A 101 -1.60 20.06 -10.76
N VAL A 102 -1.19 20.06 -9.48
CA VAL A 102 0.10 20.60 -9.02
C VAL A 102 1.14 19.51 -8.83
N LYS A 103 0.76 18.34 -8.30
CA LYS A 103 1.63 17.20 -7.94
C LYS A 103 2.65 16.85 -9.03
N ASP A 104 2.19 16.80 -10.27
CA ASP A 104 3.01 16.46 -11.44
C ASP A 104 3.20 17.65 -12.40
N SER A 105 2.95 18.87 -11.93
CA SER A 105 3.08 20.06 -12.75
C SER A 105 4.53 20.42 -13.00
N LYS A 106 4.83 20.86 -14.24
CA LYS A 106 6.14 21.48 -14.55
C LYS A 106 6.44 22.67 -13.65
N GLU A 107 5.41 23.40 -13.23
CA GLU A 107 5.53 24.56 -12.34
C GLU A 107 6.05 24.17 -10.95
N LEU A 108 5.55 23.08 -10.35
CA LEU A 108 6.05 22.55 -9.07
C LEU A 108 7.49 22.05 -9.18
N ILE A 109 7.82 21.30 -10.24
CA ILE A 109 9.18 20.80 -10.49
C ILE A 109 10.15 21.98 -10.60
N GLN A 110 9.84 22.96 -11.45
CA GLN A 110 10.66 24.16 -11.61
C GLN A 110 10.80 24.95 -10.30
N PHE A 111 9.73 25.05 -9.51
CA PHE A 111 9.79 25.67 -8.18
C PHE A 111 10.75 24.93 -7.25
N GLN A 112 10.65 23.60 -7.17
CA GLN A 112 11.51 22.78 -6.32
C GLN A 112 12.98 22.84 -6.75
N GLU A 113 13.26 22.77 -8.04
CA GLU A 113 14.62 22.90 -8.58
C GLU A 113 15.18 24.30 -8.34
N PHE A 114 14.40 25.34 -8.63
CA PHE A 114 14.83 26.73 -8.46
C PHE A 114 15.02 27.11 -6.99
N SER A 115 14.24 26.48 -6.07
CA SER A 115 14.39 26.66 -4.61
C SER A 115 15.79 26.29 -4.11
N LYS A 116 16.50 25.42 -4.84
CA LYS A 116 17.86 24.95 -4.53
C LYS A 116 18.94 25.66 -5.36
N SER A 117 18.57 26.63 -6.19
CA SER A 117 19.51 27.28 -7.10
C SER A 117 20.39 28.30 -6.37
N GLU A 118 21.67 28.35 -6.75
CA GLU A 118 22.59 29.40 -6.28
C GLU A 118 22.09 30.81 -6.65
N LYS A 119 21.35 30.92 -7.76
CA LYS A 119 20.75 32.18 -8.21
C LYS A 119 19.72 32.71 -7.21
N LEU A 120 18.85 31.85 -6.67
CA LEU A 120 17.90 32.24 -5.62
C LEU A 120 18.64 32.56 -4.33
N ALA A 121 19.59 31.72 -3.92
CA ALA A 121 20.39 31.95 -2.71
C ALA A 121 21.11 33.31 -2.74
N ASN A 122 21.75 33.65 -3.86
CA ASN A 122 22.39 34.94 -4.08
C ASN A 122 21.38 36.11 -3.99
N TYR A 123 20.20 35.97 -4.61
CA TYR A 123 19.16 37.00 -4.48
C TYR A 123 18.70 37.16 -3.03
N GLU A 124 18.47 36.07 -2.30
CA GLU A 124 18.04 36.12 -0.91
C GLU A 124 19.09 36.79 -0.03
N ASP A 125 20.36 36.42 -0.17
CA ASP A 125 21.47 37.03 0.58
C ASP A 125 21.62 38.53 0.28
N LEU A 126 21.58 38.93 -0.99
CA LEU A 126 21.61 40.34 -1.38
C LEU A 126 20.35 41.08 -0.88
N SER A 127 19.19 40.43 -0.91
CA SER A 127 17.93 41.02 -0.46
C SER A 127 17.93 41.30 1.04
N ARG A 128 18.54 40.43 1.86
CA ARG A 128 18.69 40.65 3.30
C ARG A 128 19.41 41.96 3.57
N PHE A 129 20.51 42.23 2.88
CA PHE A 129 21.23 43.49 3.06
C PHE A 129 20.48 44.69 2.44
N PHE A 130 20.12 44.64 1.15
CA PHE A 130 19.57 45.80 0.43
C PHE A 130 18.12 46.15 0.77
N LEU A 131 17.37 45.27 1.43
CA LEU A 131 16.04 45.56 1.97
C LEU A 131 16.05 45.84 3.48
N SER A 132 17.20 45.73 4.15
CA SER A 132 17.34 46.03 5.58
C SER A 132 17.65 47.51 5.84
N ASN A 133 17.57 47.88 7.11
CA ASN A 133 18.02 49.19 7.58
C ASN A 133 19.54 49.36 7.44
N ASP A 134 20.33 48.27 7.43
CA ASP A 134 21.79 48.31 7.32
C ASP A 134 22.24 48.99 6.01
N PHE A 135 21.48 48.82 4.92
CA PHE A 135 21.77 49.49 3.65
C PHE A 135 21.53 51.01 3.72
N GLU A 136 20.50 51.44 4.43
CA GLU A 136 20.25 52.86 4.65
C GLU A 136 21.32 53.49 5.55
N GLU A 137 21.78 52.76 6.57
CA GLU A 137 22.90 53.18 7.41
C GLU A 137 24.21 53.26 6.62
N PHE A 138 24.49 52.28 5.76
CA PHE A 138 25.64 52.28 4.86
C PHE A 138 25.66 53.52 3.96
N LYS A 139 24.54 53.84 3.28
CA LYS A 139 24.44 55.04 2.44
C LYS A 139 24.63 56.33 3.24
N LYS A 140 24.07 56.41 4.45
CA LYS A 140 24.30 57.55 5.36
C LYS A 140 25.78 57.68 5.72
N SER A 141 26.47 56.57 5.98
CA SER A 141 27.90 56.59 6.35
C SER A 141 28.78 57.16 5.23
N ILE A 142 28.54 56.81 3.96
CA ILE A 142 29.27 57.37 2.82
C ILE A 142 28.97 58.86 2.65
N GLY A 143 27.70 59.25 2.79
CA GLY A 143 27.29 60.65 2.78
C GLY A 143 28.00 61.47 3.86
N GLN A 144 28.10 60.92 5.07
CA GLN A 144 28.79 61.55 6.19
C GLN A 144 30.30 61.69 5.92
N GLN A 145 30.98 60.62 5.52
CA GLN A 145 32.41 60.64 5.18
C GLN A 145 32.73 61.66 4.08
N LYS A 146 31.88 61.75 3.06
CA LYS A 146 32.01 62.75 1.98
C LYS A 146 31.89 64.16 2.53
N ASN A 147 30.87 64.42 3.35
CA ASN A 147 30.63 65.74 3.94
C ASN A 147 31.78 66.16 4.85
N ASP A 148 32.28 65.26 5.69
CA ASP A 148 33.39 65.53 6.60
C ASP A 148 34.66 65.88 5.82
N LYS A 149 34.99 65.12 4.77
CA LYS A 149 36.16 65.37 3.92
C LYS A 149 36.03 66.66 3.10
N LEU A 150 34.82 66.97 2.60
CA LEU A 150 34.55 68.25 1.91
C LEU A 150 34.62 69.45 2.86
N ASN A 151 34.16 69.30 4.10
CA ASN A 151 34.24 70.34 5.12
C ASN A 151 35.70 70.62 5.50
N ASP A 152 36.54 69.60 5.68
CA ASP A 152 37.98 69.78 5.92
C ASP A 152 38.66 70.55 4.78
N ILE A 153 38.43 70.13 3.53
CA ILE A 153 38.93 70.81 2.33
C ILE A 153 38.48 72.27 2.29
N LYS A 154 37.18 72.52 2.52
CA LYS A 154 36.60 73.86 2.48
C LYS A 154 37.15 74.74 3.59
N ASN A 155 37.34 74.20 4.79
CA ASN A 155 37.94 74.92 5.92
C ASN A 155 39.38 75.33 5.61
N LYS A 156 40.20 74.42 5.07
CA LYS A 156 41.59 74.71 4.67
C LYS A 156 41.66 75.74 3.54
N GLN A 157 40.83 75.61 2.50
CA GLN A 157 40.76 76.59 1.41
C GLN A 157 40.32 77.98 1.88
N ASN A 158 39.33 78.04 2.77
CA ASN A 158 38.87 79.31 3.34
C ASN A 158 39.93 79.94 4.24
N GLY A 159 40.60 79.13 5.09
CA GLY A 159 41.69 79.58 5.94
C GLY A 159 42.82 80.20 5.11
N TYR A 160 43.23 79.54 4.03
CA TYR A 160 44.21 80.09 3.10
C TYR A 160 43.74 81.35 2.39
N LYS A 161 42.48 81.41 1.95
CA LYS A 161 41.93 82.60 1.30
C LYS A 161 41.96 83.82 2.22
N GLU A 162 41.60 83.65 3.49
CA GLU A 162 41.63 84.72 4.50
C GLU A 162 43.07 85.15 4.81
N LEU A 163 43.98 84.21 5.06
CA LEU A 163 45.39 84.52 5.34
C LEU A 163 46.10 85.13 4.13
N ASN A 164 45.84 84.63 2.91
CA ASN A 164 46.36 85.21 1.67
C ASN A 164 45.87 86.66 1.52
N LYS A 165 44.59 86.94 1.77
CA LYS A 165 44.07 88.31 1.74
C LYS A 165 44.76 89.20 2.79
N LYS A 166 44.98 88.68 4.01
CA LYS A 166 45.64 89.39 5.11
C LYS A 166 47.12 89.69 4.81
N PHE A 167 47.85 88.76 4.21
CA PHE A 167 49.31 88.84 4.01
C PHE A 167 49.76 89.12 2.58
N LYS A 168 48.83 89.28 1.63
CA LYS A 168 49.16 89.63 0.23
C LYS A 168 50.02 90.89 0.14
N TRP A 169 49.71 91.92 0.93
CA TRP A 169 50.51 93.15 0.96
C TRP A 169 51.93 92.86 1.47
N PHE A 170 52.09 91.96 2.45
CA PHE A 170 53.38 91.59 3.03
C PHE A 170 54.29 90.98 1.97
N PHE A 171 53.84 89.97 1.23
CA PHE A 171 54.66 89.37 0.15
C PHE A 171 54.86 90.31 -1.03
N THR A 172 53.87 91.17 -1.33
CA THR A 172 54.03 92.22 -2.36
C THR A 172 55.12 93.22 -1.97
N PHE A 173 55.17 93.60 -0.69
CA PHE A 173 56.17 94.52 -0.16
C PHE A 173 57.54 93.85 -0.01
N LYS A 174 57.59 92.61 0.49
CA LYS A 174 58.80 91.77 0.61
C LYS A 174 59.53 91.65 -0.72
N ASN A 175 58.77 91.40 -1.79
CA ASN A 175 59.30 91.26 -3.15
C ASN A 175 59.36 92.58 -3.92
N SER A 176 59.07 93.71 -3.28
CA SER A 176 59.06 95.01 -3.96
C SER A 176 60.50 95.46 -4.24
N LYS A 177 60.70 96.01 -5.44
CA LYS A 177 61.96 96.68 -5.80
C LYS A 177 62.29 97.82 -4.81
N GLN A 178 61.26 98.45 -4.26
CA GLN A 178 61.36 99.54 -3.28
C GLN A 178 62.07 99.09 -1.98
N LEU A 179 61.65 97.97 -1.39
CA LEU A 179 62.29 97.43 -0.19
C LEU A 179 63.72 96.91 -0.48
N ALA A 180 63.91 96.27 -1.64
CA ALA A 180 65.23 95.81 -2.07
C ALA A 180 66.23 96.97 -2.24
N ASP A 181 65.82 98.05 -2.91
CA ASP A 181 66.63 99.26 -3.08
C ASP A 181 66.92 99.94 -1.72
N TYR A 182 65.95 99.98 -0.80
CA TYR A 182 66.12 100.49 0.57
C TYR A 182 67.17 99.70 1.34
N ASN A 183 67.02 98.36 1.42
CA ASN A 183 67.94 97.48 2.13
C ASN A 183 69.36 97.56 1.54
N THR A 184 69.46 97.66 0.22
CA THR A 184 70.75 97.82 -0.48
C THR A 184 71.41 99.15 -0.12
N PHE A 185 70.65 100.25 -0.08
CA PHE A 185 71.19 101.58 0.24
C PHE A 185 71.62 101.70 1.70
N ILE A 186 70.79 101.27 2.67
CA ILE A 186 71.16 101.34 4.10
C ILE A 186 72.36 100.45 4.46
N SER A 187 72.68 99.47 3.61
CA SER A 187 73.85 98.58 3.78
C SER A 187 75.07 99.10 3.01
N SER A 188 75.01 100.29 2.41
CA SER A 188 76.08 100.83 1.57
C SER A 188 76.92 101.87 2.31
N LYS A 189 78.21 101.97 1.96
CA LYS A 189 79.11 103.03 2.46
C LYS A 189 78.64 104.44 2.07
N GLU A 190 77.82 104.55 1.02
CA GLU A 190 77.24 105.82 0.57
C GLU A 190 76.23 106.36 1.60
N TYR A 191 75.50 105.47 2.29
CA TYR A 191 74.57 105.87 3.35
C TYR A 191 75.30 106.40 4.59
N ASP A 192 76.38 105.75 5.01
CA ASP A 192 77.21 106.20 6.13
C ASP A 192 77.77 107.60 5.86
N ALA A 193 78.33 107.80 4.66
CA ALA A 193 78.86 109.11 4.25
C ALA A 193 77.78 110.20 4.20
N PHE A 194 76.56 109.85 3.78
CA PHE A 194 75.42 110.79 3.78
C PHE A 194 75.00 111.19 5.20
N LEU A 195 74.94 110.23 6.13
CA LEU A 195 74.60 110.48 7.54
C LEU A 195 75.64 111.40 8.21
N ASP A 196 76.93 111.14 7.96
CA ASP A 196 78.02 111.99 8.49
C ASP A 196 77.89 113.43 7.97
N LEU A 197 77.60 113.59 6.68
CA LEU A 197 77.38 114.90 6.07
C LEU A 197 76.12 115.60 6.63
N GLU A 198 75.02 114.85 6.80
CA GLU A 198 73.77 115.35 7.36
C GLU A 198 73.97 115.88 8.79
N ASN A 199 74.67 115.11 9.61
CA ASN A 199 74.96 115.46 10.99
C ASN A 199 75.83 116.71 11.08
N LEU A 200 76.93 116.76 10.30
CA LEU A 200 77.83 117.91 10.28
C LEU A 200 77.13 119.21 9.85
N VAL A 201 76.28 119.15 8.82
CA VAL A 201 75.56 120.33 8.33
C VAL A 201 74.51 120.79 9.34
N LYS A 202 73.79 119.86 9.98
CA LYS A 202 72.80 120.22 11.01
C LYS A 202 73.44 120.80 12.27
N SER A 203 74.69 120.46 12.59
CA SER A 203 75.39 120.94 13.79
C SER A 203 76.13 122.28 13.59
N THR A 204 76.27 122.79 12.36
CA THR A 204 77.09 123.98 12.07
C THR A 204 76.26 125.27 12.00
N ASP A 205 76.66 126.31 12.75
CA ASP A 205 76.04 127.65 12.71
C ASP A 205 76.73 128.55 11.66
N PHE A 206 76.17 128.55 10.46
CA PHE A 206 76.69 129.31 9.32
C PHE A 206 76.51 130.83 9.45
N ASP A 207 75.56 131.31 10.24
CA ASP A 207 75.30 132.74 10.42
C ASP A 207 76.32 133.38 11.36
N ALA A 208 76.82 132.63 12.35
CA ALA A 208 77.96 133.05 13.18
C ALA A 208 79.24 133.26 12.33
N LEU A 209 79.60 132.27 11.49
CA LEU A 209 80.79 132.33 10.64
C LEU A 209 80.80 133.54 9.68
N LYS A 210 79.62 133.94 9.17
CA LYS A 210 79.49 135.08 8.26
C LYS A 210 79.83 136.41 8.93
N ARG A 211 79.41 136.58 10.19
CA ARG A 211 79.65 137.81 10.97
C ARG A 211 81.12 137.97 11.31
N ASP A 212 81.80 136.88 11.63
CA ASP A 212 83.21 136.91 12.04
C ASP A 212 84.14 137.39 10.92
N ILE A 213 83.88 136.95 9.69
CA ILE A 213 84.62 137.39 8.49
C ILE A 213 84.44 138.90 8.21
N GLU A 214 83.25 139.46 8.41
CA GLU A 214 82.98 140.89 8.22
C GLU A 214 83.73 141.74 9.25
N ASN A 215 83.76 141.31 10.52
CA ASN A 215 84.47 142.00 11.58
C ASN A 215 85.99 142.04 11.32
N GLN A 216 86.59 140.91 10.90
CA GLN A 216 88.03 140.84 10.60
C GLN A 216 88.43 141.79 9.47
N LYS A 217 87.59 141.97 8.45
CA LYS A 217 87.83 142.94 7.37
C LYS A 217 87.90 144.37 7.89
N LYS A 218 86.95 144.74 8.76
CA LYS A 218 86.86 146.10 9.29
C LYS A 218 88.10 146.45 10.12
N GLN A 219 88.53 145.54 10.98
CA GLN A 219 89.69 145.74 11.85
C GLN A 219 91.00 145.95 11.05
N LYS A 220 91.20 145.18 9.98
CA LYS A 220 92.37 145.32 9.10
C LYS A 220 92.39 146.62 8.30
N LEU A 221 91.23 147.20 8.01
CA LEU A 221 91.14 148.48 7.29
C LEU A 221 91.52 149.66 8.20
N ASP A 222 91.10 149.61 9.47
CA ASP A 222 91.38 150.66 10.45
C ASP A 222 92.88 150.74 10.80
N GLU A 223 93.57 149.59 10.97
CA GLU A 223 95.04 149.53 11.17
C GLU A 223 95.79 150.27 10.06
N PHE A 224 95.41 150.03 8.79
CA PHE A 224 96.09 150.60 7.64
C PHE A 224 95.96 152.13 7.56
N ASN A 225 94.79 152.66 7.92
CA ASN A 225 94.55 154.11 7.89
C ASN A 225 95.40 154.86 8.94
N SER A 226 95.63 154.26 10.11
CA SER A 226 96.47 154.84 11.17
C SER A 226 97.93 155.00 10.72
N ILE A 227 98.50 153.94 10.15
CA ILE A 227 99.88 153.91 9.61
C ILE A 227 100.07 155.01 8.55
N LYS A 228 99.07 155.16 7.66
CA LYS A 228 99.10 156.16 6.58
C LYS A 228 99.09 157.59 7.09
N SER A 229 98.39 157.86 8.19
CA SER A 229 98.33 159.19 8.80
C SER A 229 99.70 159.60 9.37
N ARG A 230 100.32 158.71 10.17
CA ARG A 230 101.62 158.95 10.81
C ARG A 230 102.75 159.21 9.81
N TYR A 231 102.73 158.48 8.70
CA TYR A 231 103.67 158.69 7.60
C TYR A 231 103.62 160.12 7.04
N ASN A 232 102.42 160.64 6.80
CA ASN A 232 102.25 161.97 6.20
C ASN A 232 102.66 163.10 7.14
N GLU A 233 102.48 162.89 8.45
CA GLU A 233 102.86 163.85 9.49
C GLU A 233 104.39 164.06 9.52
N LEU A 234 105.13 162.96 9.55
CA LEU A 234 106.60 162.98 9.50
C LEU A 234 107.14 163.54 8.17
N LYS A 235 106.44 163.25 7.05
CA LYS A 235 106.78 163.80 5.73
C LYS A 235 106.83 165.32 5.72
N ALA A 236 105.89 165.96 6.41
CA ALA A 236 105.79 167.42 6.45
C ALA A 236 106.89 168.06 7.31
N LEU A 237 107.23 167.43 8.45
CA LEU A 237 108.30 167.88 9.36
C LEU A 237 109.67 167.84 8.67
N SER A 238 109.94 166.78 7.90
CA SER A 238 111.23 166.62 7.19
C SER A 238 111.55 167.78 6.24
N LYS A 239 110.53 168.45 5.69
CA LYS A 239 110.71 169.56 4.74
C LYS A 239 111.14 170.88 5.38
N LYS A 240 111.09 171.02 6.72
CA LYS A 240 111.36 172.30 7.41
C LYS A 240 112.81 172.48 7.88
N VAL A 241 113.69 171.49 7.75
CA VAL A 241 115.09 171.57 8.19
C VAL A 241 115.97 172.29 7.16
N LYS A 242 116.84 173.20 7.61
CA LYS A 242 117.72 174.02 6.75
C LYS A 242 119.04 173.31 6.44
N LYS A 243 119.59 173.66 5.27
CA LYS A 243 120.68 172.94 4.61
C LYS A 243 121.97 172.99 5.44
N GLY A 244 122.41 171.82 5.91
CA GLY A 244 123.59 171.64 6.76
C GLY A 244 123.25 171.12 8.17
N GLU A 245 121.97 171.09 8.56
CA GLU A 245 121.50 170.52 9.82
C GLU A 245 120.74 169.20 9.59
N GLU A 246 120.84 168.29 10.56
CA GLU A 246 120.32 166.92 10.51
C GLU A 246 118.86 166.84 10.99
N PHE A 247 118.05 165.93 10.43
CA PHE A 247 116.62 165.73 10.77
C PHE A 247 116.43 164.49 11.63
N ASP A 248 116.15 164.71 12.91
CA ASP A 248 116.13 163.69 13.98
C ASP A 248 115.10 162.55 13.79
N LEU A 249 114.13 162.68 12.89
CA LEU A 249 113.01 161.72 12.70
C LEU A 249 113.06 160.97 11.36
N ASN A 250 114.24 160.83 10.75
CA ASN A 250 114.36 160.25 9.42
C ASN A 250 114.09 158.73 9.37
N ASP A 251 114.41 158.00 10.44
CA ASP A 251 114.28 156.53 10.46
C ASP A 251 112.82 156.08 10.53
N GLU A 252 111.99 156.68 11.40
CA GLU A 252 110.55 156.38 11.49
C GLU A 252 109.82 156.67 10.16
N PHE A 253 110.22 157.74 9.47
CA PHE A 253 109.61 158.11 8.20
C PHE A 253 109.90 157.10 7.08
N LYS A 254 111.12 156.55 7.03
CA LYS A 254 111.51 155.54 6.03
C LYS A 254 110.82 154.20 6.26
N GLU A 255 110.66 153.76 7.50
CA GLU A 255 109.93 152.52 7.81
C GLU A 255 108.47 152.59 7.37
N LEU A 256 107.78 153.68 7.70
CA LEU A 256 106.37 153.85 7.32
C LEU A 256 106.18 153.98 5.80
N GLU A 257 107.16 154.55 5.08
CA GLU A 257 107.14 154.58 3.62
C GLU A 257 107.16 153.17 3.01
N GLN A 258 107.96 152.28 3.62
CA GLN A 258 108.14 150.92 3.14
C GLN A 258 106.86 150.09 3.33
N VAL A 259 106.20 150.22 4.49
CA VAL A 259 104.92 149.55 4.78
C VAL A 259 103.82 149.98 3.80
N ILE A 260 103.68 151.28 3.54
CA ILE A 260 102.64 151.80 2.64
C ILE A 260 102.87 151.36 1.18
N LYS A 261 104.13 151.26 0.73
CA LYS A 261 104.44 150.84 -0.66
C LYS A 261 104.27 149.33 -0.89
N SER A 262 104.33 148.50 0.15
CA SER A 262 104.23 147.03 0.02
C SER A 262 102.84 146.53 -0.40
N ASN A 263 101.76 147.31 -0.17
CA ASN A 263 100.36 146.96 -0.48
C ASN A 263 99.81 145.68 0.19
N GLU A 264 100.52 145.04 1.12
CA GLU A 264 100.11 143.77 1.74
C GLU A 264 98.74 143.83 2.42
N HIS A 265 98.39 144.96 3.04
CA HIS A 265 97.11 145.16 3.75
C HIS A 265 95.86 145.05 2.85
N VAL A 266 95.94 145.49 1.59
CA VAL A 266 94.80 145.43 0.66
C VAL A 266 94.46 143.99 0.29
N GLN A 267 95.49 143.13 0.19
CA GLN A 267 95.32 141.74 -0.19
C GLN A 267 94.83 140.85 0.95
N ALA A 268 95.18 141.17 2.19
CA ALA A 268 94.63 140.51 3.37
C ALA A 268 93.09 140.69 3.47
N ILE A 269 92.56 141.89 3.17
CA ILE A 269 91.12 142.18 3.26
C ILE A 269 90.31 141.45 2.17
N LYS A 270 90.85 141.32 0.94
CA LYS A 270 90.15 140.69 -0.19
C LYS A 270 89.91 139.19 -0.02
N ASN A 271 90.79 138.50 0.70
CA ASN A 271 90.75 137.05 0.87
C ASN A 271 89.73 136.55 1.90
N LEU A 272 89.18 137.44 2.73
CA LEU A 272 88.17 137.13 3.74
C LEU A 272 86.77 136.99 3.10
N LYS A 273 86.37 135.78 2.64
CA LYS A 273 85.03 135.47 2.08
C LYS A 273 84.49 134.13 2.59
N ILE A 274 83.17 134.08 2.87
CA ILE A 274 82.51 132.89 3.42
C ILE A 274 82.53 131.69 2.47
N GLU A 275 82.55 131.93 1.15
CA GLU A 275 82.57 130.85 0.14
C GLU A 275 83.86 130.01 0.19
N ASN A 276 84.90 130.54 0.82
CA ASN A 276 86.18 129.85 0.94
C ASN A 276 86.25 128.93 2.16
N LEU A 277 85.29 129.02 3.10
CA LEU A 277 85.21 128.13 4.26
C LEU A 277 84.79 126.72 3.85
N ASP A 278 85.44 125.72 4.43
CA ASP A 278 85.20 124.32 4.09
C ASP A 278 83.82 123.84 4.57
N GLU A 279 83.32 124.37 5.68
CA GLU A 279 81.99 124.10 6.20
C GLU A 279 80.91 124.47 5.16
N TYR A 280 81.07 125.62 4.49
CA TYR A 280 80.10 126.10 3.49
C TYR A 280 80.13 125.24 2.21
N LYS A 281 81.32 124.75 1.80
CA LYS A 281 81.44 123.80 0.69
C LYS A 281 80.72 122.48 1.01
N LYS A 282 80.87 121.96 2.23
CA LYS A 282 80.18 120.73 2.69
C LYS A 282 78.66 120.90 2.77
N GLN A 283 78.16 122.08 3.16
CA GLN A 283 76.73 122.38 3.13
C GLN A 283 76.14 122.28 1.71
N LYS A 284 76.86 122.79 0.70
CA LYS A 284 76.44 122.69 -0.70
C LYS A 284 76.46 121.25 -1.20
N GLU A 285 77.43 120.46 -0.76
CA GLU A 285 77.52 119.04 -1.10
C GLU A 285 76.35 118.24 -0.52
N TYR A 286 75.99 118.45 0.75
CA TYR A 286 74.81 117.85 1.38
C TYR A 286 73.51 118.19 0.64
N GLN A 287 73.32 119.46 0.26
CA GLN A 287 72.17 119.90 -0.53
C GLN A 287 72.12 119.26 -1.94
N LYS A 288 73.27 118.88 -2.51
CA LYS A 288 73.35 118.15 -3.77
C LYS A 288 73.01 116.67 -3.57
N GLN A 289 73.53 116.04 -2.52
CA GLN A 289 73.24 114.63 -2.21
C GLN A 289 71.74 114.39 -1.95
N LEU A 290 71.06 115.30 -1.24
CA LEU A 290 69.60 115.22 -1.01
C LEU A 290 68.76 115.10 -2.30
N LYS A 291 69.31 115.53 -3.45
CA LYS A 291 68.61 115.48 -4.75
C LYS A 291 68.84 114.17 -5.51
N THR A 292 69.76 113.32 -5.07
CA THR A 292 70.06 112.02 -5.68
C THR A 292 68.88 111.06 -5.56
N GLN A 293 68.75 110.15 -6.51
CA GLN A 293 67.63 109.21 -6.53
C GLN A 293 67.68 108.21 -5.37
N ALA A 294 68.89 107.78 -4.97
CA ALA A 294 69.09 106.86 -3.85
C ALA A 294 68.51 107.43 -2.54
N ILE A 295 68.81 108.69 -2.22
CA ILE A 295 68.35 109.35 -0.99
C ILE A 295 66.86 109.67 -1.05
N LYS A 296 66.33 110.05 -2.21
CA LYS A 296 64.88 110.22 -2.42
C LYS A 296 64.12 108.91 -2.18
N ASN A 297 64.67 107.78 -2.60
CA ASN A 297 64.06 106.47 -2.39
C ASN A 297 64.15 106.04 -0.92
N TYR A 298 65.31 106.23 -0.28
CA TYR A 298 65.50 105.99 1.15
C TYR A 298 64.50 106.80 2.01
N ASN A 299 64.40 108.11 1.80
CA ASN A 299 63.49 108.97 2.56
C ASN A 299 62.01 108.65 2.35
N LYS A 300 61.62 108.06 1.22
CA LYS A 300 60.23 107.60 0.98
C LYS A 300 59.84 106.40 1.84
N ILE A 301 60.82 105.58 2.24
CA ILE A 301 60.56 104.26 2.83
C ILE A 301 60.94 104.21 4.31
N LYS A 302 61.99 104.93 4.72
CA LYS A 302 62.57 104.86 6.08
C LYS A 302 61.54 105.05 7.21
N ASP A 303 60.54 105.90 6.98
CA ASP A 303 59.47 106.20 7.95
C ASP A 303 58.10 105.62 7.54
N SER A 304 58.07 104.75 6.51
CA SER A 304 56.82 104.19 6.00
C SER A 304 56.22 103.16 6.96
N GLU A 305 54.89 103.19 7.11
CA GLU A 305 54.16 102.26 7.97
C GLU A 305 54.31 100.80 7.51
N ASN A 306 54.46 100.59 6.21
CA ASN A 306 54.67 99.25 5.62
C ASN A 306 56.02 98.65 6.02
N LEU A 307 57.09 99.44 6.15
CA LEU A 307 58.41 98.94 6.58
C LEU A 307 58.37 98.47 8.05
N LYS A 308 57.68 99.21 8.93
CA LYS A 308 57.51 98.83 10.34
C LYS A 308 56.71 97.55 10.48
N LYS A 309 55.54 97.48 9.84
CA LYS A 309 54.69 96.28 9.83
C LYS A 309 55.37 95.06 9.19
N PHE A 310 56.21 95.29 8.18
CA PHE A 310 57.01 94.22 7.57
C PHE A 310 58.02 93.64 8.58
N GLY A 311 58.74 94.47 9.33
CA GLY A 311 59.70 94.02 10.34
C GLY A 311 59.08 93.23 11.50
N GLU A 312 57.83 93.53 11.88
CA GLU A 312 57.10 92.77 12.91
C GLU A 312 56.62 91.40 12.42
N LEU A 313 56.37 91.25 11.12
CA LEU A 313 55.81 90.04 10.52
C LEU A 313 56.84 89.12 9.87
N ASP A 314 57.99 89.65 9.43
CA ASP A 314 59.02 88.85 8.76
C ASP A 314 59.65 87.86 9.74
N GLY A 315 59.39 86.57 9.55
CA GLY A 315 59.77 85.51 10.49
C GLY A 315 58.78 85.27 11.63
N SER A 316 57.56 85.83 11.58
CA SER A 316 56.53 85.54 12.58
C SER A 316 55.88 84.18 12.33
N LYS A 317 55.40 83.55 13.42
CA LYS A 317 54.65 82.28 13.37
C LYS A 317 53.45 82.35 12.41
N GLU A 318 52.82 83.52 12.29
CA GLU A 318 51.64 83.72 11.45
C GLU A 318 51.98 83.67 9.95
N ILE A 319 53.20 84.09 9.57
CA ILE A 319 53.72 83.94 8.20
C ILE A 319 54.15 82.50 7.94
N GLU A 320 54.73 81.81 8.93
CA GLU A 320 55.06 80.37 8.83
C GLU A 320 53.80 79.52 8.62
N GLU A 321 52.75 79.74 9.41
CA GLU A 321 51.46 79.05 9.27
C GLU A 321 50.81 79.30 7.90
N TYR A 322 50.94 80.52 7.36
CA TYR A 322 50.50 80.82 5.99
C TYR A 322 51.27 80.01 4.94
N LEU A 323 52.61 79.96 5.04
CA LEU A 323 53.47 79.25 4.08
C LEU A 323 53.26 77.73 4.14
N GLU A 324 53.03 77.17 5.33
CA GLU A 324 52.71 75.76 5.52
C GLU A 324 51.36 75.40 4.89
N LEU A 325 50.33 76.22 5.13
CA LEU A 325 49.00 76.02 4.53
C LEU A 325 49.01 76.25 3.00
N GLU A 326 49.81 77.19 2.51
CA GLU A 326 50.04 77.40 1.07
C GLU A 326 50.67 76.15 0.44
N LYS A 327 51.71 75.59 1.07
CA LYS A 327 52.37 74.37 0.62
C LYS A 327 51.42 73.17 0.64
N GLU A 328 50.60 73.02 1.68
CA GLU A 328 49.59 71.96 1.77
C GLU A 328 48.56 72.09 0.65
N ILE A 329 48.00 73.28 0.41
CA ILE A 329 46.96 73.48 -0.63
C ILE A 329 47.50 73.32 -2.05
N GLN A 330 48.76 73.69 -2.28
CA GLN A 330 49.42 73.53 -3.58
C GLN A 330 49.89 72.08 -3.82
N SER A 331 49.93 71.25 -2.78
CA SER A 331 50.40 69.86 -2.84
C SER A 331 49.54 68.99 -3.76
N ASN A 332 50.17 67.93 -4.29
CA ASN A 332 49.45 66.91 -5.03
C ASN A 332 48.58 66.06 -4.09
N GLU A 333 48.96 65.90 -2.82
CA GLU A 333 48.13 65.22 -1.82
C GLU A 333 46.77 65.94 -1.61
N PHE A 334 46.75 67.26 -1.55
CA PHE A 334 45.51 68.04 -1.38
C PHE A 334 44.62 67.99 -2.62
N LYS A 335 45.20 68.07 -3.82
CA LYS A 335 44.47 67.87 -5.10
C LYS A 335 43.87 66.47 -5.18
N THR A 336 44.62 65.46 -4.73
CA THR A 336 44.16 64.07 -4.65
C THR A 336 43.01 63.95 -3.65
N SER A 337 43.12 64.57 -2.48
CA SER A 337 42.07 64.59 -1.45
C SER A 337 40.75 65.18 -1.96
N ILE A 338 40.81 66.23 -2.81
CA ILE A 338 39.63 66.78 -3.50
C ILE A 338 38.99 65.77 -4.44
N GLN A 339 39.82 65.05 -5.21
CA GLN A 339 39.32 64.04 -6.15
C GLN A 339 38.74 62.81 -5.41
N GLU A 340 39.36 62.39 -4.30
CA GLU A 340 38.85 61.35 -3.42
C GLU A 340 37.49 61.73 -2.81
N ALA A 341 37.34 62.95 -2.30
CA ALA A 341 36.06 63.42 -1.76
C ALA A 341 34.94 63.44 -2.83
N LYS A 342 35.27 63.78 -4.09
CA LYS A 342 34.32 63.67 -5.22
C LYS A 342 33.96 62.22 -5.55
N ASN A 343 34.90 61.30 -5.37
CA ASN A 343 34.75 59.89 -5.66
C ASN A 343 34.11 59.08 -4.52
N LEU A 344 33.97 59.64 -3.31
CA LEU A 344 33.16 59.09 -2.21
C LEU A 344 31.67 59.23 -2.51
N LYS A 345 31.16 58.35 -3.37
CA LYS A 345 29.74 58.23 -3.70
C LYS A 345 29.39 56.76 -3.78
N PHE A 346 28.15 56.42 -3.45
CA PHE A 346 27.69 55.04 -3.44
C PHE A 346 27.98 54.35 -4.78
N GLU A 347 27.78 55.04 -5.90
CA GLU A 347 28.01 54.54 -7.27
C GLU A 347 29.43 54.01 -7.53
N ASN A 348 30.40 54.35 -6.69
CA ASN A 348 31.80 53.95 -6.83
C ASN A 348 32.21 52.80 -5.89
N THR A 349 31.29 52.21 -5.12
CA THR A 349 31.62 51.11 -4.20
C THR A 349 31.30 49.73 -4.77
N GLU A 350 31.89 48.69 -4.20
CA GLU A 350 31.58 47.31 -4.57
C GLU A 350 30.13 46.94 -4.22
N GLU A 351 29.57 47.53 -3.16
CA GLU A 351 28.16 47.40 -2.78
C GLU A 351 27.22 47.95 -3.85
N TYR A 352 27.64 48.95 -4.64
CA TYR A 352 26.84 49.43 -5.76
C TYR A 352 26.78 48.43 -6.91
N LYS A 353 27.88 47.73 -7.20
CA LYS A 353 27.86 46.63 -8.19
C LYS A 353 26.90 45.53 -7.73
N LYS A 354 26.99 45.13 -6.46
CA LYS A 354 26.06 44.18 -5.83
C LYS A 354 24.61 44.69 -5.83
N PHE A 355 24.39 45.99 -5.68
CA PHE A 355 23.06 46.59 -5.74
C PHE A 355 22.46 46.56 -7.15
N GLN A 356 23.29 46.75 -8.19
CA GLN A 356 22.86 46.58 -9.58
C GLN A 356 22.53 45.12 -9.89
N GLU A 357 23.35 44.19 -9.39
CA GLU A 357 23.07 42.76 -9.46
C GLU A 357 21.75 42.40 -8.76
N PHE A 358 21.55 42.88 -7.52
CA PHE A 358 20.29 42.73 -6.79
C PHE A 358 19.09 43.27 -7.58
N LYS A 359 19.20 44.47 -8.17
CA LYS A 359 18.15 45.04 -9.02
C LYS A 359 17.86 44.21 -10.27
N SER A 360 18.90 43.64 -10.88
CA SER A 360 18.77 42.73 -12.03
C SER A 360 18.07 41.44 -11.63
N LEU A 361 18.52 40.79 -10.56
CA LEU A 361 17.94 39.57 -9.99
C LEU A 361 16.48 39.79 -9.56
N LYS A 362 16.17 40.89 -8.85
CA LYS A 362 14.79 41.27 -8.48
C LYS A 362 13.86 41.41 -9.69
N LYS A 363 14.40 41.78 -10.85
CA LYS A 363 13.64 41.90 -12.10
C LYS A 363 13.53 40.59 -12.88
N SER A 364 14.38 39.60 -12.58
CA SER A 364 14.42 38.30 -13.24
C SER A 364 13.05 37.63 -13.25
N SER A 365 12.66 37.11 -14.41
CA SER A 365 11.43 36.33 -14.58
C SER A 365 11.36 35.18 -13.60
N ASP A 366 12.47 34.46 -13.41
CA ASP A 366 12.52 33.21 -12.67
C ASP A 366 12.26 33.45 -11.18
N ILE A 367 12.88 34.50 -10.61
CA ILE A 367 12.67 34.90 -9.20
C ILE A 367 11.24 35.38 -8.97
N LYS A 368 10.68 36.16 -9.89
CA LYS A 368 9.29 36.61 -9.81
C LYS A 368 8.31 35.44 -9.90
N GLN A 369 8.56 34.50 -10.81
CA GLN A 369 7.73 33.31 -10.97
C GLN A 369 7.81 32.40 -9.74
N TYR A 370 9.02 32.23 -9.17
CA TYR A 370 9.23 31.49 -7.94
C TYR A 370 8.38 32.02 -6.78
N TYR A 371 8.50 33.31 -6.42
CA TYR A 371 7.72 33.88 -5.33
C TYR A 371 6.22 33.96 -5.64
N LYS A 372 5.84 34.22 -6.90
CA LYS A 372 4.43 34.18 -7.32
C LYS A 372 3.80 32.79 -7.12
N PHE A 373 4.55 31.73 -7.42
CA PHE A 373 4.08 30.36 -7.19
C PHE A 373 4.15 29.99 -5.70
N GLN A 374 5.18 30.46 -4.97
CA GLN A 374 5.33 30.29 -3.52
C GLN A 374 4.10 30.78 -2.75
N GLU A 375 3.55 31.93 -3.16
CA GLU A 375 2.38 32.58 -2.56
C GLU A 375 1.04 32.08 -3.13
N SER A 376 1.06 31.14 -4.08
CA SER A 376 -0.16 30.69 -4.74
C SER A 376 -1.02 29.79 -3.84
N GLU A 377 -2.35 29.97 -3.91
CA GLU A 377 -3.34 29.08 -3.26
C GLU A 377 -3.11 27.61 -3.68
N LYS A 378 -2.67 27.38 -4.91
CA LYS A 378 -2.43 26.04 -5.47
C LYS A 378 -1.27 25.32 -4.78
N LEU A 379 -0.14 25.99 -4.54
CA LEU A 379 0.99 25.40 -3.83
C LEU A 379 0.65 25.17 -2.34
N ALA A 380 -0.13 26.07 -1.73
CA ALA A 380 -0.61 25.88 -0.35
C ALA A 380 -1.47 24.62 -0.22
N ILE A 381 -2.44 24.43 -1.13
CA ILE A 381 -3.27 23.22 -1.18
C ILE A 381 -2.40 21.98 -1.42
N TYR A 382 -1.41 22.04 -2.31
CA TYR A 382 -0.49 20.92 -2.53
C TYR A 382 0.27 20.57 -1.25
N LYS A 383 0.86 21.54 -0.55
CA LYS A 383 1.60 21.30 0.69
C LYS A 383 0.71 20.78 1.83
N GLU A 384 -0.54 21.23 1.90
CA GLU A 384 -1.52 20.76 2.88
C GLU A 384 -1.88 19.29 2.64
N LEU A 385 -2.04 18.90 1.37
CA LEU A 385 -2.53 17.57 1.00
C LEU A 385 -1.44 16.55 0.74
N ASN A 386 -0.23 16.98 0.38
CA ASN A 386 0.89 16.07 0.14
C ASN A 386 1.19 15.29 1.42
N ASP A 387 1.19 13.97 1.31
CA ASP A 387 1.36 13.05 2.44
C ASP A 387 0.26 13.15 3.52
N SER A 388 -0.90 13.73 3.19
CA SER A 388 -2.05 13.79 4.10
C SER A 388 -2.92 12.53 4.05
N GLN A 389 -3.59 12.22 5.17
CA GLN A 389 -4.55 11.12 5.23
C GLN A 389 -5.70 11.31 4.22
N GLU A 390 -6.11 12.55 3.96
CA GLU A 390 -7.19 12.87 3.00
C GLU A 390 -6.86 12.38 1.58
N ILE A 391 -5.62 12.53 1.12
CA ILE A 391 -5.19 12.00 -0.19
C ILE A 391 -4.99 10.49 -0.14
N SER A 392 -4.44 9.95 0.93
CA SER A 392 -4.29 8.50 1.10
C SER A 392 -5.65 7.78 1.02
N ASP A 393 -6.66 8.28 1.72
CA ASP A 393 -8.01 7.73 1.70
C ASP A 393 -8.65 7.84 0.31
N PHE A 394 -8.45 8.97 -0.38
CA PHE A 394 -8.92 9.15 -1.75
C PHE A 394 -8.27 8.16 -2.73
N GLU A 395 -6.96 7.94 -2.63
CA GLU A 395 -6.20 7.01 -3.49
C GLU A 395 -6.58 5.55 -3.21
N GLU A 396 -6.80 5.17 -1.95
CA GLU A 396 -7.32 3.85 -1.58
C GLU A 396 -8.74 3.64 -2.13
N LEU A 397 -9.61 4.63 -1.99
CA LEU A 397 -10.96 4.59 -2.52
C LEU A 397 -10.96 4.52 -4.05
N GLU A 398 -10.09 5.27 -4.73
CA GLU A 398 -9.89 5.18 -6.18
C GLU A 398 -9.47 3.78 -6.60
N LYS A 399 -8.48 3.20 -5.92
CA LYS A 399 -7.99 1.84 -6.18
C LYS A 399 -9.09 0.80 -5.97
N TYR A 400 -9.89 0.93 -4.91
CA TYR A 400 -11.04 0.06 -4.67
C TYR A 400 -12.08 0.17 -5.80
N ILE A 401 -12.47 1.37 -6.20
CA ILE A 401 -13.46 1.58 -7.28
C ILE A 401 -12.94 1.10 -8.64
N GLN A 402 -11.62 1.16 -8.88
CA GLN A 402 -10.99 0.65 -10.09
C GLN A 402 -10.74 -0.87 -10.07
N SER A 403 -10.84 -1.52 -8.91
CA SER A 403 -10.63 -2.95 -8.75
C SER A 403 -11.67 -3.79 -9.50
N ASP A 404 -11.28 -5.00 -9.88
CA ASP A 404 -12.21 -5.95 -10.49
C ASP A 404 -13.25 -6.46 -9.48
N GLU A 405 -12.87 -6.57 -8.19
CA GLU A 405 -13.78 -6.88 -7.09
C GLU A 405 -14.99 -5.93 -7.06
N PHE A 406 -14.75 -4.61 -7.06
CA PHE A 406 -15.84 -3.63 -7.07
C PHE A 406 -16.69 -3.73 -8.34
N LYS A 407 -16.06 -3.86 -9.52
CA LYS A 407 -16.78 -3.94 -10.80
C LYS A 407 -17.69 -5.16 -10.84
N GLU A 408 -17.17 -6.33 -10.48
CA GLU A 408 -17.91 -7.59 -10.43
C GLU A 408 -19.05 -7.50 -9.42
N ARG A 409 -18.77 -6.98 -8.22
CA ARG A 409 -19.78 -6.81 -7.18
C ARG A 409 -20.89 -5.85 -7.59
N LYS A 410 -20.55 -4.73 -8.23
CA LYS A 410 -21.52 -3.78 -8.79
C LYS A 410 -22.35 -4.44 -9.89
N GLN A 411 -21.74 -5.17 -10.82
CA GLN A 411 -22.47 -5.90 -11.86
C GLN A 411 -23.43 -6.92 -11.23
N TYR A 412 -22.98 -7.70 -10.25
CA TYR A 412 -23.82 -8.63 -9.50
C TYR A 412 -25.03 -7.92 -8.86
N LEU A 413 -24.82 -6.81 -8.15
CA LEU A 413 -25.89 -6.05 -7.49
C LEU A 413 -26.89 -5.41 -8.47
N LEU A 414 -26.50 -5.20 -9.72
CA LEU A 414 -27.36 -4.70 -10.81
C LEU A 414 -28.21 -5.79 -11.46
N ILE A 415 -27.90 -7.07 -11.24
CA ILE A 415 -28.69 -8.19 -11.78
C ILE A 415 -30.04 -8.24 -11.07
N LYS A 416 -31.12 -8.38 -11.86
CA LYS A 416 -32.49 -8.43 -11.35
C LYS A 416 -32.79 -9.75 -10.61
N ASP A 417 -32.34 -10.87 -11.17
CA ASP A 417 -32.58 -12.22 -10.64
C ASP A 417 -31.25 -12.85 -10.22
N LYS A 418 -30.67 -12.30 -9.15
CA LYS A 418 -29.40 -12.75 -8.55
C LYS A 418 -29.49 -14.17 -8.02
N PHE A 419 -30.69 -14.60 -7.62
CA PHE A 419 -30.95 -15.95 -7.15
C PHE A 419 -30.45 -17.01 -8.14
N LYS A 420 -30.59 -16.80 -9.46
CA LYS A 420 -30.09 -17.75 -10.47
C LYS A 420 -28.58 -17.96 -10.49
N LEU A 421 -27.82 -17.07 -9.85
CA LEU A 421 -26.37 -17.17 -9.70
C LEU A 421 -25.96 -17.75 -8.35
N SER A 422 -26.91 -18.00 -7.46
CA SER A 422 -26.65 -18.47 -6.10
C SER A 422 -26.52 -19.99 -6.04
N GLU A 423 -25.91 -20.48 -4.97
CA GLU A 423 -25.74 -21.92 -4.75
C GLU A 423 -27.10 -22.60 -4.51
N GLU A 424 -28.03 -21.92 -3.85
CA GLU A 424 -29.39 -22.40 -3.60
C GLU A 424 -30.17 -22.64 -4.89
N TYR A 425 -29.92 -21.86 -5.95
CA TYR A 425 -30.51 -22.14 -7.26
C TYR A 425 -29.93 -23.41 -7.90
N LYS A 426 -28.64 -23.69 -7.73
CA LYS A 426 -28.04 -24.95 -8.19
C LYS A 426 -28.66 -26.14 -7.47
N GLN A 427 -28.80 -26.05 -6.14
CA GLN A 427 -29.51 -27.05 -5.33
C GLN A 427 -30.95 -27.26 -5.80
N GLN A 428 -31.67 -26.18 -6.18
CA GLN A 428 -33.01 -26.30 -6.76
C GLN A 428 -33.00 -27.06 -8.10
N GLN A 429 -32.04 -26.79 -8.99
CA GLN A 429 -31.94 -27.50 -10.26
C GLN A 429 -31.60 -28.97 -10.05
N GLU A 430 -30.69 -29.27 -9.13
CA GLU A 430 -30.34 -30.63 -8.73
C GLU A 430 -31.55 -31.38 -8.18
N TYR A 431 -32.29 -30.78 -7.24
CA TYR A 431 -33.55 -31.32 -6.73
C TYR A 431 -34.54 -31.66 -7.86
N ILE A 432 -34.72 -30.75 -8.82
CA ILE A 432 -35.62 -30.97 -9.97
C ILE A 432 -35.13 -32.13 -10.84
N ALA A 433 -33.81 -32.29 -11.02
CA ALA A 433 -33.23 -33.39 -11.77
C ALA A 433 -33.44 -34.73 -11.04
N LEU A 434 -33.11 -34.79 -9.75
CA LEU A 434 -33.30 -35.97 -8.90
C LEU A 434 -34.77 -36.39 -8.82
N LYS A 435 -35.70 -35.44 -8.63
CA LYS A 435 -37.15 -35.70 -8.64
C LYS A 435 -37.63 -36.36 -9.94
N LYS A 436 -36.94 -36.11 -11.05
CA LYS A 436 -37.24 -36.72 -12.36
C LYS A 436 -36.57 -38.07 -12.59
N SER A 437 -35.62 -38.48 -11.73
CA SER A 437 -34.93 -39.76 -11.80
C SER A 437 -35.91 -40.94 -11.76
N ASP A 438 -35.67 -41.93 -12.62
CA ASP A 438 -36.47 -43.15 -12.65
C ASP A 438 -36.35 -43.94 -11.35
N LYS A 439 -35.19 -43.92 -10.68
CA LYS A 439 -34.98 -44.59 -9.39
C LYS A 439 -35.83 -43.97 -8.28
N ILE A 440 -35.80 -42.65 -8.15
CA ILE A 440 -36.60 -41.94 -7.14
C ILE A 440 -38.11 -42.15 -7.38
N LYS A 441 -38.56 -42.03 -8.65
CA LYS A 441 -39.95 -42.32 -9.01
C LYS A 441 -40.35 -43.76 -8.72
N TRP A 442 -39.48 -44.72 -9.05
CA TRP A 442 -39.68 -46.13 -8.79
C TRP A 442 -39.80 -46.39 -7.28
N PHE A 443 -38.89 -45.84 -6.48
CA PHE A 443 -38.90 -45.96 -5.03
C PHE A 443 -40.21 -45.44 -4.43
N PHE A 444 -40.59 -44.19 -4.70
CA PHE A 444 -41.83 -43.62 -4.15
C PHE A 444 -43.10 -44.31 -4.67
N LYS A 445 -43.07 -44.86 -5.90
CA LYS A 445 -44.16 -45.68 -6.41
C LYS A 445 -44.31 -46.96 -5.59
N LEU A 446 -43.20 -47.66 -5.31
CA LEU A 446 -43.20 -48.88 -4.52
C LEU A 446 -43.48 -48.63 -3.04
N GLU A 447 -42.95 -47.57 -2.45
CA GLU A 447 -43.25 -47.15 -1.08
C GLU A 447 -44.75 -46.94 -0.89
N LYS A 448 -45.42 -46.37 -1.91
CA LYS A 448 -46.87 -46.18 -1.90
C LYS A 448 -47.68 -47.47 -2.08
N SER A 449 -47.30 -48.34 -3.02
CA SER A 449 -48.06 -49.58 -3.29
C SER A 449 -47.73 -50.74 -2.37
N TYR A 450 -46.52 -50.73 -1.81
CA TYR A 450 -45.89 -51.72 -0.94
C TYR A 450 -46.28 -53.18 -1.22
N PRO A 451 -45.88 -53.75 -2.37
CA PRO A 451 -46.25 -55.11 -2.75
C PRO A 451 -45.50 -56.21 -1.97
N PHE A 452 -44.67 -55.83 -0.98
CA PHE A 452 -43.73 -56.72 -0.30
C PHE A 452 -44.28 -57.38 0.96
N SER A 453 -45.50 -57.03 1.38
CA SER A 453 -46.12 -57.56 2.59
C SER A 453 -46.15 -59.10 2.62
N GLU A 454 -46.35 -59.74 1.46
CA GLU A 454 -46.33 -61.20 1.37
C GLU A 454 -44.94 -61.78 1.66
N ILE A 455 -43.86 -61.12 1.27
CA ILE A 455 -42.49 -61.58 1.58
C ILE A 455 -42.20 -61.41 3.07
N GLU A 456 -42.57 -60.26 3.64
CA GLU A 456 -42.26 -59.94 5.03
C GLU A 456 -43.01 -60.82 6.03
N ASN A 457 -44.18 -61.31 5.66
CA ASN A 457 -44.98 -62.22 6.49
C ASN A 457 -44.39 -63.63 6.62
N TRP A 458 -43.40 -64.02 5.80
CA TRP A 458 -42.84 -65.36 5.78
C TRP A 458 -41.32 -65.35 5.99
N GLU A 459 -40.85 -66.21 6.88
CA GLU A 459 -39.45 -66.51 7.09
C GLU A 459 -39.13 -67.89 6.53
N LEU A 460 -38.09 -68.01 5.69
CA LEU A 460 -37.62 -69.31 5.23
C LEU A 460 -36.91 -70.01 6.39
N THR A 461 -37.42 -71.16 6.82
CA THR A 461 -36.92 -71.89 8.00
C THR A 461 -36.28 -73.23 7.66
N PHE A 462 -36.55 -73.76 6.48
CA PHE A 462 -35.88 -74.94 5.94
C PHE A 462 -35.95 -74.93 4.42
N ASP A 463 -34.84 -75.25 3.77
CA ASP A 463 -34.80 -75.45 2.34
C ASP A 463 -33.78 -76.51 1.95
N ASP A 464 -34.01 -77.12 0.79
CA ASP A 464 -33.01 -77.86 0.05
C ASP A 464 -33.32 -77.75 -1.44
N ASP A 465 -32.40 -77.15 -2.18
CA ASP A 465 -32.43 -77.03 -3.65
C ASP A 465 -31.61 -78.16 -4.33
N PHE A 466 -31.12 -79.15 -3.55
CA PHE A 466 -30.37 -80.33 -4.01
C PHE A 466 -29.20 -80.04 -4.96
N ASN A 467 -28.55 -78.88 -4.81
CA ASN A 467 -27.43 -78.46 -5.66
C ASN A 467 -26.15 -79.27 -5.41
N ASP A 468 -26.03 -79.88 -4.22
CA ASP A 468 -24.88 -80.69 -3.86
C ASP A 468 -24.90 -82.06 -4.55
N LYS A 469 -23.71 -82.61 -4.83
CA LYS A 469 -23.58 -83.90 -5.52
C LYS A 469 -24.18 -85.08 -4.74
N ASN A 470 -24.18 -85.00 -3.42
CA ASN A 470 -24.67 -86.04 -2.53
C ASN A 470 -25.78 -85.46 -1.63
N LEU A 471 -26.67 -86.33 -1.15
CA LEU A 471 -27.70 -85.94 -0.20
C LEU A 471 -27.07 -85.37 1.08
N ASP A 472 -27.54 -84.21 1.51
CA ASP A 472 -27.13 -83.59 2.78
C ASP A 472 -27.60 -84.46 3.96
N GLN A 473 -26.65 -85.13 4.60
CA GLN A 473 -26.92 -86.03 5.72
C GLN A 473 -27.19 -85.29 7.04
N ASP A 474 -26.86 -84.00 7.13
CA ASP A 474 -27.22 -83.15 8.26
C ASP A 474 -28.71 -82.76 8.16
N LYS A 475 -29.27 -82.74 6.95
CA LYS A 475 -30.71 -82.50 6.71
C LYS A 475 -31.53 -83.78 6.61
N TRP A 476 -31.01 -84.86 6.04
CA TRP A 476 -31.85 -85.99 5.62
C TRP A 476 -31.37 -87.36 6.12
N LEU A 477 -32.31 -88.13 6.66
CA LEU A 477 -32.18 -89.56 6.95
C LEU A 477 -32.81 -90.41 5.84
N THR A 478 -32.17 -91.50 5.42
CA THR A 478 -32.56 -92.32 4.25
C THR A 478 -33.48 -93.52 4.56
N GLY A 479 -34.34 -93.38 5.57
CA GLY A 479 -35.28 -94.41 6.01
C GLY A 479 -36.06 -93.94 7.23
N TYR A 480 -37.08 -94.68 7.68
CA TYR A 480 -37.95 -94.19 8.77
C TYR A 480 -37.17 -93.73 10.00
N TYR A 481 -37.59 -92.58 10.56
CA TYR A 481 -36.90 -91.89 11.65
C TYR A 481 -36.48 -92.86 12.77
N TYR A 482 -37.43 -93.59 13.37
CA TYR A 482 -37.13 -94.53 14.46
C TYR A 482 -36.25 -95.71 14.05
N GLY A 483 -36.28 -96.13 12.78
CA GLY A 483 -35.38 -97.17 12.30
C GLY A 483 -33.94 -96.68 12.31
N LYS A 484 -33.73 -95.52 11.71
CA LYS A 484 -32.40 -94.89 11.66
C LYS A 484 -31.89 -94.50 13.03
N THR A 485 -32.72 -93.91 13.89
CA THR A 485 -32.28 -93.38 15.19
C THR A 485 -32.16 -94.44 16.29
N LEU A 486 -33.01 -95.49 16.29
CA LEU A 486 -32.98 -96.52 17.34
C LEU A 486 -32.22 -97.79 16.92
N LEU A 487 -32.31 -98.17 15.64
CA LEU A 487 -31.72 -99.43 15.15
C LEU A 487 -30.44 -99.22 14.35
N ASN A 488 -30.13 -97.96 13.98
CA ASN A 488 -29.12 -97.63 12.96
C ASN A 488 -29.29 -98.48 11.69
N ASP A 489 -30.54 -98.77 11.31
CA ASP A 489 -30.91 -99.65 10.21
C ASP A 489 -32.27 -99.25 9.64
N ASN A 490 -32.57 -99.69 8.42
CA ASN A 490 -33.88 -99.49 7.82
C ASN A 490 -34.84 -100.62 8.21
N TYR A 491 -36.11 -100.26 8.37
CA TYR A 491 -37.23 -101.20 8.35
C TYR A 491 -38.36 -100.60 7.50
N VAL A 492 -39.33 -101.44 7.16
CA VAL A 492 -40.55 -101.03 6.46
C VAL A 492 -41.77 -101.62 7.16
N GLN A 493 -42.96 -101.05 6.93
CA GLN A 493 -44.19 -101.61 7.48
C GLN A 493 -44.51 -102.97 6.81
N ALA A 494 -45.13 -103.91 7.52
CA ALA A 494 -45.35 -105.27 7.01
C ALA A 494 -46.11 -105.34 5.66
N ASN A 495 -46.98 -104.36 5.40
CA ASN A 495 -47.75 -104.21 4.16
C ASN A 495 -46.94 -103.65 2.99
N GLU A 496 -45.78 -103.04 3.23
CA GLU A 496 -44.92 -102.53 2.16
C GLU A 496 -44.24 -103.68 1.41
N LYS A 497 -44.11 -103.48 0.09
CA LYS A 497 -43.54 -104.47 -0.83
C LYS A 497 -42.12 -104.13 -1.25
N GLN A 498 -41.70 -102.88 -1.02
CA GLN A 498 -40.33 -102.42 -1.20
C GLN A 498 -39.54 -102.43 0.10
N PHE A 499 -38.22 -102.46 0.00
CA PHE A 499 -37.30 -102.07 1.08
C PHE A 499 -36.54 -100.79 0.70
N PHE A 500 -36.33 -99.89 1.66
CA PHE A 500 -35.65 -98.62 1.39
C PHE A 500 -34.13 -98.77 1.40
N THR A 501 -33.46 -98.30 0.34
CA THR A 501 -31.99 -98.32 0.23
C THR A 501 -31.44 -97.00 -0.34
N ASP A 502 -30.22 -96.65 0.06
CA ASP A 502 -29.55 -95.43 -0.43
C ASP A 502 -29.24 -95.49 -1.93
N LYS A 503 -29.12 -96.70 -2.51
CA LYS A 503 -28.90 -96.92 -3.95
C LYS A 503 -30.08 -96.53 -4.84
N ASN A 504 -31.21 -96.20 -4.21
CA ASN A 504 -32.41 -95.71 -4.88
C ASN A 504 -32.50 -94.18 -4.86
N LEU A 505 -31.53 -93.51 -4.22
CA LEU A 505 -31.40 -92.06 -4.16
C LEU A 505 -30.24 -91.62 -5.06
N GLU A 506 -30.50 -90.66 -5.94
CA GLU A 506 -29.48 -90.05 -6.80
C GLU A 506 -29.75 -88.55 -6.84
N ILE A 507 -28.72 -87.71 -6.68
CA ILE A 507 -28.82 -86.30 -7.02
C ILE A 507 -28.07 -86.07 -8.33
N LYS A 508 -28.76 -85.53 -9.32
CA LYS A 508 -28.19 -85.22 -10.62
C LYS A 508 -28.85 -83.98 -11.19
N ASP A 509 -28.04 -83.06 -11.72
CA ASP A 509 -28.49 -81.79 -12.32
C ASP A 509 -29.36 -80.95 -11.35
N SER A 510 -28.96 -80.91 -10.07
CA SER A 510 -29.69 -80.28 -8.96
C SER A 510 -31.07 -80.87 -8.67
N ILE A 511 -31.32 -82.12 -9.09
CA ILE A 511 -32.59 -82.81 -8.86
C ILE A 511 -32.34 -84.06 -8.02
N LEU A 512 -33.06 -84.19 -6.89
CA LEU A 512 -33.14 -85.45 -6.17
C LEU A 512 -34.08 -86.42 -6.89
N ARG A 513 -33.56 -87.61 -7.21
CA ARG A 513 -34.31 -88.73 -7.79
C ARG A 513 -34.47 -89.86 -6.79
N ILE A 514 -35.71 -90.22 -6.52
CA ILE A 514 -36.09 -91.40 -5.75
C ILE A 514 -36.67 -92.44 -6.71
N THR A 515 -35.93 -93.54 -6.91
CA THR A 515 -36.27 -94.55 -7.93
C THR A 515 -36.69 -95.87 -7.30
N THR A 516 -37.94 -96.28 -7.54
CA THR A 516 -38.42 -97.64 -7.24
C THR A 516 -37.96 -98.60 -8.34
N LYS A 517 -37.39 -99.76 -7.96
CA LYS A 517 -36.84 -100.77 -8.87
C LYS A 517 -37.36 -102.17 -8.53
N PHE A 518 -37.42 -103.04 -9.52
CA PHE A 518 -37.57 -104.48 -9.30
C PHE A 518 -36.18 -105.05 -8.99
N GLU A 519 -35.93 -105.33 -7.71
CA GLU A 519 -34.62 -105.76 -7.20
C GLU A 519 -34.87 -106.52 -5.90
N LYS A 520 -34.49 -107.80 -5.87
CA LYS A 520 -34.66 -108.62 -4.67
C LYS A 520 -33.70 -108.20 -3.58
N VAL A 521 -34.22 -107.99 -2.37
CA VAL A 521 -33.42 -107.62 -1.20
C VAL A 521 -33.98 -108.24 0.07
N LYS A 522 -33.09 -108.57 1.01
CA LYS A 522 -33.46 -108.96 2.37
C LYS A 522 -33.42 -107.73 3.26
N GLY A 523 -34.49 -107.49 4.00
CA GLY A 523 -34.59 -106.36 4.92
C GLY A 523 -35.46 -106.69 6.14
N LYS A 524 -35.69 -105.70 7.00
CA LYS A 524 -36.56 -105.84 8.17
C LYS A 524 -37.95 -105.29 7.87
N ALA A 525 -38.98 -106.07 8.19
CA ALA A 525 -40.35 -105.61 8.26
C ALA A 525 -40.76 -105.47 9.73
N TRP A 526 -41.62 -104.50 10.04
CA TRP A 526 -42.24 -104.36 11.35
C TRP A 526 -43.74 -104.68 11.27
N ASN A 527 -44.22 -105.48 12.21
CA ASN A 527 -45.64 -105.78 12.40
C ASN A 527 -46.02 -105.50 13.86
N PRO A 528 -47.17 -104.83 14.13
CA PRO A 528 -47.59 -104.53 15.50
C PRO A 528 -47.66 -105.75 16.43
N SER A 529 -48.04 -106.92 15.92
CA SER A 529 -48.21 -108.15 16.70
C SER A 529 -46.92 -108.98 16.84
N MET A 530 -45.93 -108.78 15.96
CA MET A 530 -44.72 -109.62 15.89
C MET A 530 -43.41 -108.86 16.13
N GLY A 531 -43.44 -107.52 16.15
CA GLY A 531 -42.24 -106.70 16.15
C GLY A 531 -41.48 -106.75 14.83
N PHE A 532 -40.15 -106.59 14.89
CA PHE A 532 -39.28 -106.64 13.72
C PHE A 532 -38.96 -108.09 13.32
N TYR A 533 -39.07 -108.41 12.03
CA TYR A 533 -38.68 -109.71 11.47
C TYR A 533 -38.03 -109.55 10.08
N PRO A 534 -37.10 -110.43 9.70
CA PRO A 534 -36.52 -110.41 8.36
C PRO A 534 -37.56 -110.82 7.31
N LYS A 535 -37.56 -110.12 6.17
CA LYS A 535 -38.46 -110.37 5.03
C LYS A 535 -37.68 -110.21 3.72
N GLU A 536 -37.97 -111.06 2.75
CA GLU A 536 -37.53 -110.86 1.37
C GLU A 536 -38.51 -109.93 0.66
N PHE A 537 -37.98 -108.92 -0.03
CA PHE A 537 -38.72 -107.95 -0.82
C PHE A 537 -38.33 -108.09 -2.28
N ASP A 538 -39.31 -107.99 -3.17
CA ASP A 538 -39.08 -108.03 -4.64
C ASP A 538 -38.70 -106.66 -5.21
N PHE A 539 -38.80 -105.60 -4.41
CA PHE A 539 -38.59 -104.23 -4.83
C PHE A 539 -37.67 -103.46 -3.88
N THR A 540 -36.85 -102.56 -4.44
CA THR A 540 -36.10 -101.55 -3.70
C THR A 540 -36.66 -100.17 -4.01
N SER A 541 -36.57 -99.23 -3.06
CA SER A 541 -36.94 -97.83 -3.27
C SER A 541 -36.18 -96.90 -2.33
N GLY A 542 -36.47 -95.60 -2.36
CA GLY A 542 -35.89 -94.61 -1.46
C GLY A 542 -36.95 -93.89 -0.61
N LEU A 543 -36.50 -93.46 0.57
CA LEU A 543 -37.20 -92.56 1.46
C LEU A 543 -36.15 -91.61 2.03
N ILE A 544 -36.45 -90.32 2.07
CA ILE A 544 -35.70 -89.35 2.87
C ILE A 544 -36.64 -88.68 3.88
N ASN A 545 -36.12 -88.34 5.06
CA ASN A 545 -36.88 -87.58 6.06
C ASN A 545 -36.02 -86.63 6.88
N SER A 546 -36.65 -85.57 7.37
CA SER A 546 -35.99 -84.54 8.18
C SER A 546 -36.15 -84.78 9.70
N GLY A 547 -36.60 -85.96 10.14
CA GLY A 547 -37.04 -86.19 11.52
C GLY A 547 -36.01 -85.89 12.61
N GLN A 548 -34.72 -85.96 12.28
CA GLN A 548 -33.62 -85.62 13.18
C GLN A 548 -33.21 -84.14 13.11
N SER A 549 -33.30 -83.53 11.93
CA SER A 549 -32.73 -82.22 11.62
C SER A 549 -33.75 -81.08 11.74
N PHE A 550 -34.99 -81.34 11.33
CA PHE A 550 -36.01 -80.31 11.18
C PHE A 550 -37.42 -80.84 11.43
N ARG A 551 -38.12 -80.16 12.34
CA ARG A 551 -39.55 -80.33 12.65
C ARG A 551 -40.16 -78.95 12.80
N GLN A 552 -41.33 -78.73 12.21
CA GLN A 552 -42.03 -77.46 12.35
C GLN A 552 -43.51 -77.67 12.61
N LYS A 553 -44.05 -76.83 13.51
CA LYS A 553 -45.48 -76.71 13.75
C LYS A 553 -45.99 -75.50 12.98
N GLN A 554 -46.99 -75.70 12.12
CA GLN A 554 -47.55 -74.66 11.25
C GLN A 554 -46.54 -74.11 10.24
N GLY A 555 -47.02 -73.29 9.31
CA GLY A 555 -46.22 -72.70 8.25
C GLY A 555 -46.67 -73.09 6.85
N LEU A 556 -45.86 -72.74 5.86
CA LEU A 556 -46.07 -73.05 4.46
C LEU A 556 -45.00 -74.03 3.99
N PHE A 557 -45.42 -75.26 3.69
CA PHE A 557 -44.56 -76.34 3.24
C PHE A 557 -44.75 -76.50 1.73
N LYS A 558 -43.69 -76.39 0.93
CA LYS A 558 -43.74 -76.44 -0.54
C LYS A 558 -42.67 -77.37 -1.07
N ALA A 559 -42.99 -78.20 -2.05
CA ALA A 559 -42.00 -78.95 -2.81
C ALA A 559 -42.36 -78.97 -4.29
N LYS A 560 -41.36 -78.79 -5.15
CA LYS A 560 -41.50 -78.89 -6.61
C LYS A 560 -41.13 -80.29 -7.05
N ILE A 561 -42.14 -81.06 -7.45
CA ILE A 561 -42.02 -82.50 -7.67
C ILE A 561 -42.55 -82.86 -9.05
N LYS A 562 -41.85 -83.77 -9.72
CA LYS A 562 -42.32 -84.49 -10.90
C LYS A 562 -42.30 -85.98 -10.63
N VAL A 563 -43.29 -86.71 -11.14
CA VAL A 563 -43.38 -88.16 -10.98
C VAL A 563 -43.56 -88.85 -12.31
N ASN A 564 -43.05 -90.07 -12.43
CA ASN A 564 -43.43 -90.94 -13.53
C ASN A 564 -44.67 -91.76 -13.14
N HIS A 565 -45.51 -92.09 -14.12
CA HIS A 565 -46.70 -92.88 -13.86
C HIS A 565 -46.46 -94.38 -14.03
N SER A 566 -46.62 -95.13 -12.94
CA SER A 566 -46.61 -96.59 -12.96
C SER A 566 -47.41 -97.15 -11.78
N TYR A 567 -48.70 -97.42 -11.96
CA TYR A 567 -49.49 -98.06 -10.90
C TYR A 567 -49.09 -99.54 -10.74
N PRO A 568 -48.89 -100.09 -9.51
CA PRO A 568 -49.21 -99.52 -8.19
C PRO A 568 -48.06 -98.82 -7.44
N VAL A 569 -47.00 -98.36 -8.14
CA VAL A 569 -46.02 -97.47 -7.52
C VAL A 569 -46.73 -96.20 -7.06
N HIS A 570 -46.42 -95.79 -5.84
CA HIS A 570 -46.84 -94.51 -5.30
C HIS A 570 -45.64 -93.63 -4.97
N HIS A 571 -45.88 -92.32 -5.04
CA HIS A 571 -44.95 -91.27 -4.65
C HIS A 571 -45.63 -90.38 -3.63
N ALA A 572 -44.90 -89.99 -2.58
CA ALA A 572 -45.46 -89.20 -1.50
C ALA A 572 -44.52 -88.09 -1.05
N PHE A 573 -45.11 -86.90 -0.84
CA PHE A 573 -44.57 -85.82 -0.03
C PHE A 573 -45.53 -85.63 1.14
N TRP A 574 -45.04 -85.91 2.33
CA TRP A 574 -45.87 -86.05 3.51
C TRP A 574 -45.13 -85.61 4.75
N MET A 575 -45.88 -85.46 5.83
CA MET A 575 -45.38 -85.02 7.12
C MET A 575 -45.86 -85.99 8.19
N LEU A 576 -45.01 -86.23 9.19
CA LEU A 576 -45.33 -87.09 10.31
C LEU A 576 -44.97 -86.40 11.63
N GLY A 577 -45.84 -86.55 12.63
CA GLY A 577 -45.60 -86.14 14.00
C GLY A 577 -44.60 -87.06 14.70
N GLU A 578 -44.59 -87.03 16.04
CA GLU A 578 -43.70 -87.91 16.80
C GLU A 578 -44.12 -89.38 16.65
N LYS A 579 -45.43 -89.64 16.65
CA LYS A 579 -45.99 -90.99 16.47
C LYS A 579 -46.51 -91.19 15.04
N ILE A 580 -47.10 -92.37 14.77
CA ILE A 580 -47.75 -92.69 13.48
C ILE A 580 -48.96 -91.77 13.17
N THR A 581 -49.49 -91.06 14.17
CA THR A 581 -50.40 -89.92 14.01
C THR A 581 -49.94 -88.78 14.92
N PRO A 582 -50.09 -87.51 14.50
CA PRO A 582 -50.68 -87.05 13.24
C PRO A 582 -49.82 -87.33 12.00
N GLU A 583 -50.47 -87.58 10.87
CA GLU A 583 -49.85 -87.74 9.53
C GLU A 583 -50.57 -86.81 8.55
N ILE A 584 -49.83 -86.11 7.69
CA ILE A 584 -50.39 -85.32 6.59
C ILE A 584 -49.72 -85.71 5.27
N ASP A 585 -50.52 -86.27 4.36
CA ASP A 585 -50.14 -86.46 2.96
C ASP A 585 -50.41 -85.13 2.20
N ILE A 586 -49.36 -84.33 1.99
CA ILE A 586 -49.45 -83.10 1.15
C ILE A 586 -49.70 -83.49 -0.31
N PHE A 587 -49.04 -84.56 -0.74
CA PHE A 587 -49.14 -85.12 -2.06
C PHE A 587 -48.95 -86.63 -1.97
N LYS A 588 -49.89 -87.40 -2.53
CA LYS A 588 -49.75 -88.86 -2.70
C LYS A 588 -50.24 -89.28 -4.08
N TYR A 589 -49.32 -89.60 -4.97
CA TYR A 589 -49.63 -90.08 -6.31
C TYR A 589 -49.77 -91.60 -6.30
N ASP A 590 -51.00 -92.12 -6.18
CA ASP A 590 -51.28 -93.54 -5.90
C ASP A 590 -52.44 -94.11 -6.75
N LYS A 591 -52.89 -93.39 -7.78
CA LYS A 591 -54.08 -93.75 -8.56
C LYS A 591 -53.72 -94.40 -9.89
N LYS A 592 -54.61 -95.27 -10.38
CA LYS A 592 -54.54 -95.84 -11.75
C LYS A 592 -54.63 -94.77 -12.84
N SER A 593 -55.26 -93.63 -12.57
CA SER A 593 -55.39 -92.53 -13.52
C SER A 593 -54.27 -91.53 -13.32
N LYS A 594 -53.56 -91.19 -14.40
CA LYS A 594 -52.55 -90.13 -14.42
C LYS A 594 -53.05 -88.75 -13.99
N LYS A 595 -54.37 -88.54 -14.10
CA LYS A 595 -55.06 -87.28 -13.80
C LYS A 595 -55.58 -87.18 -12.37
N LYS A 596 -55.24 -88.14 -11.50
CA LYS A 596 -55.69 -88.17 -10.12
C LYS A 596 -54.54 -88.40 -9.17
N LEU A 597 -54.60 -87.71 -8.04
CA LEU A 597 -53.77 -87.96 -6.87
C LEU A 597 -54.62 -87.94 -5.61
N SER A 598 -54.03 -88.28 -4.49
CA SER A 598 -54.62 -88.25 -3.16
C SER A 598 -53.93 -87.23 -2.27
N ILE A 599 -54.73 -86.68 -1.36
CA ILE A 599 -54.30 -85.96 -0.17
C ILE A 599 -54.99 -86.59 1.03
N ALA A 600 -54.37 -86.50 2.19
CA ALA A 600 -54.94 -87.05 3.41
C ALA A 600 -54.39 -86.37 4.66
N SER A 601 -55.15 -86.48 5.74
CA SER A 601 -54.73 -86.18 7.09
C SER A 601 -55.26 -87.28 8.02
N TYR A 602 -54.43 -87.72 8.96
CA TYR A 602 -54.76 -88.70 9.98
C TYR A 602 -54.44 -88.14 11.35
N TRP A 603 -55.36 -88.29 12.30
CA TRP A 603 -55.21 -87.78 13.66
C TRP A 603 -55.96 -88.65 14.66
N GLY A 604 -55.71 -88.44 15.96
CA GLY A 604 -56.27 -89.26 17.03
C GLY A 604 -55.22 -90.17 17.66
N ASN A 605 -55.66 -91.02 18.58
CA ASN A 605 -54.77 -91.83 19.41
C ASN A 605 -54.31 -93.11 18.67
N PRO A 606 -53.01 -93.25 18.36
CA PRO A 606 -52.50 -94.42 17.63
C PRO A 606 -52.46 -95.70 18.45
N SER A 607 -52.74 -95.63 19.76
CA SER A 607 -52.81 -96.82 20.62
C SER A 607 -54.13 -97.59 20.45
N ASN A 608 -55.13 -96.99 19.79
CA ASN A 608 -56.44 -97.58 19.53
C ASN A 608 -56.89 -97.22 18.11
N ASP A 609 -56.83 -98.19 17.18
CA ASP A 609 -57.22 -97.99 15.78
C ASP A 609 -58.63 -97.41 15.60
N LYS A 610 -59.55 -97.64 16.55
CA LYS A 610 -60.92 -97.08 16.51
C LYS A 610 -60.97 -95.58 16.79
N GLU A 611 -59.94 -95.01 17.41
CA GLU A 611 -59.82 -93.57 17.71
C GLU A 611 -59.08 -92.80 16.61
N ILE A 612 -58.50 -93.49 15.62
CA ILE A 612 -57.89 -92.85 14.46
C ILE A 612 -58.97 -92.29 13.53
N LYS A 613 -59.00 -90.97 13.43
CA LYS A 613 -59.80 -90.21 12.48
C LYS A 613 -58.96 -89.92 11.23
N LYS A 614 -59.64 -89.76 10.10
CA LYS A 614 -59.00 -89.51 8.82
C LYS A 614 -59.85 -88.61 7.94
N GLU A 615 -59.20 -87.72 7.23
CA GLU A 615 -59.76 -86.95 6.12
C GLU A 615 -58.97 -87.35 4.87
N ARG A 616 -59.66 -87.71 3.79
CA ARG A 616 -59.01 -88.16 2.56
C ARG A 616 -59.78 -87.64 1.36
N SER A 617 -59.06 -87.13 0.38
CA SER A 617 -59.67 -86.68 -0.86
C SER A 617 -58.84 -87.10 -2.06
N SER A 618 -59.53 -87.38 -3.17
CA SER A 618 -58.89 -87.47 -4.48
C SER A 618 -59.03 -86.14 -5.20
N ILE A 619 -57.91 -85.63 -5.73
CA ILE A 619 -57.85 -84.41 -6.53
C ILE A 619 -57.73 -84.82 -7.99
N SER A 620 -58.64 -84.33 -8.83
CA SER A 620 -58.59 -84.52 -10.29
C SER A 620 -58.04 -83.27 -10.95
N GLY A 621 -57.20 -83.42 -11.96
CA GLY A 621 -56.55 -82.29 -12.63
C GLY A 621 -55.80 -82.67 -13.91
N PRO A 622 -54.62 -82.06 -14.17
CA PRO A 622 -53.84 -82.36 -15.36
C PRO A 622 -53.23 -83.75 -15.26
N ASP A 623 -52.49 -84.18 -16.29
CA ASP A 623 -51.60 -85.34 -16.14
C ASP A 623 -50.48 -84.96 -15.17
N PHE A 624 -50.61 -85.36 -13.91
CA PHE A 624 -49.65 -85.03 -12.86
C PHE A 624 -48.28 -85.72 -13.06
N SER A 625 -48.16 -86.63 -14.03
CA SER A 625 -46.87 -87.24 -14.41
C SER A 625 -46.17 -86.55 -15.59
N SER A 626 -46.83 -85.60 -16.27
CA SER A 626 -46.27 -84.99 -17.48
C SER A 626 -45.26 -83.88 -17.22
N ASP A 627 -45.31 -83.22 -16.06
CA ASP A 627 -44.52 -82.02 -15.75
C ASP A 627 -44.26 -81.89 -14.24
N TYR A 628 -43.45 -80.92 -13.85
CA TYR A 628 -43.27 -80.50 -12.47
C TYR A 628 -44.49 -79.73 -11.94
N TYR A 629 -44.86 -80.00 -10.70
CA TYR A 629 -45.86 -79.24 -9.96
C TYR A 629 -45.30 -78.87 -8.58
N ILE A 630 -45.68 -77.68 -8.09
CA ILE A 630 -45.42 -77.26 -6.72
C ILE A 630 -46.60 -77.71 -5.87
N TYR A 631 -46.36 -78.71 -5.04
CA TYR A 631 -47.32 -79.18 -4.05
C TYR A 631 -47.06 -78.44 -2.74
N SER A 632 -48.12 -77.87 -2.15
CA SER A 632 -47.96 -77.11 -0.92
C SER A 632 -49.07 -77.31 0.08
N LEU A 633 -48.71 -77.18 1.35
CA LEU A 633 -49.60 -77.13 2.49
C LEU A 633 -49.38 -75.82 3.24
N GLU A 634 -50.40 -74.97 3.29
CA GLU A 634 -50.45 -73.86 4.23
C GLU A 634 -51.18 -74.34 5.49
N TRP A 635 -50.41 -74.47 6.57
CA TRP A 635 -50.90 -74.91 7.87
C TRP A 635 -50.92 -73.74 8.84
N THR A 636 -52.12 -73.34 9.25
CA THR A 636 -52.36 -72.29 10.25
C THR A 636 -53.01 -72.90 11.49
N PRO A 637 -53.12 -72.14 12.60
CA PRO A 637 -53.89 -72.59 13.77
C PRO A 637 -55.35 -72.95 13.47
N GLU A 638 -55.92 -72.44 12.38
CA GLU A 638 -57.34 -72.53 12.05
C GLU A 638 -57.65 -73.54 10.95
N LYS A 639 -56.66 -73.87 10.10
CA LYS A 639 -56.88 -74.72 8.92
C LYS A 639 -55.60 -75.26 8.30
N LEU A 640 -55.77 -76.33 7.54
CA LEU A 640 -54.84 -76.85 6.55
C LEU A 640 -55.38 -76.53 5.16
N ILE A 641 -54.55 -75.93 4.29
CA ILE A 641 -54.92 -75.64 2.89
C ILE A 641 -53.90 -76.31 1.97
N TRP A 642 -54.37 -77.29 1.20
CA TRP A 642 -53.58 -77.91 0.14
C TRP A 642 -53.69 -77.07 -1.13
N LYS A 643 -52.56 -76.82 -1.79
CA LYS A 643 -52.49 -76.12 -3.07
C LYS A 643 -51.60 -76.86 -4.05
N ILE A 644 -51.90 -76.71 -5.33
CA ILE A 644 -51.07 -77.17 -6.45
C ILE A 644 -50.81 -75.96 -7.34
N ASN A 645 -49.55 -75.62 -7.57
CA ASN A 645 -49.13 -74.40 -8.28
C ASN A 645 -49.87 -73.16 -7.74
N ASP A 646 -49.82 -72.99 -6.41
CA ASP A 646 -50.47 -71.93 -5.63
C ASP A 646 -52.01 -71.84 -5.71
N ILE A 647 -52.68 -72.77 -6.40
CA ILE A 647 -54.15 -72.83 -6.46
C ILE A 647 -54.67 -73.75 -5.34
N PRO A 648 -55.50 -73.24 -4.39
CA PRO A 648 -56.11 -74.09 -3.36
C PRO A 648 -57.01 -75.17 -3.94
N VAL A 649 -56.77 -76.42 -3.54
CA VAL A 649 -57.52 -77.61 -4.00
C VAL A 649 -58.34 -78.26 -2.89
N PHE A 650 -57.96 -78.05 -1.63
CA PHE A 650 -58.67 -78.59 -0.47
C PHE A 650 -58.36 -77.80 0.81
N VAL A 651 -59.33 -77.73 1.71
CA VAL A 651 -59.24 -77.09 3.02
C VAL A 651 -59.82 -78.00 4.09
N GLN A 652 -59.12 -78.11 5.21
CA GLN A 652 -59.57 -78.83 6.40
C GLN A 652 -59.47 -77.90 7.62
N THR A 653 -60.47 -77.91 8.48
CA THR A 653 -60.54 -77.08 9.71
C THR A 653 -60.64 -77.91 10.99
N GLU A 654 -60.77 -79.24 10.87
CA GLU A 654 -60.84 -80.16 12.00
C GLU A 654 -59.61 -81.06 12.04
N GLY A 655 -59.25 -81.61 13.19
CA GLY A 655 -58.12 -82.56 13.29
C GLY A 655 -56.78 -81.94 12.94
N LEU A 656 -56.61 -80.64 13.18
CA LEU A 656 -55.38 -79.92 12.91
C LEU A 656 -54.30 -80.41 13.88
N PRO A 657 -53.11 -80.78 13.40
CA PRO A 657 -52.02 -81.15 14.30
C PRO A 657 -51.66 -80.01 15.24
N ASP A 658 -51.22 -80.36 16.45
CA ASP A 658 -50.82 -79.43 17.50
C ASP A 658 -49.37 -79.65 17.97
N GLU A 659 -48.61 -80.51 17.27
CA GLU A 659 -47.19 -80.78 17.52
C GLU A 659 -46.32 -80.52 16.28
N PRO A 660 -45.02 -80.22 16.42
CA PRO A 660 -44.11 -80.14 15.28
C PRO A 660 -44.02 -81.45 14.51
N MET A 661 -44.06 -81.35 13.17
CA MET A 661 -43.98 -82.50 12.27
C MET A 661 -42.74 -82.38 11.38
N TYR A 662 -42.15 -83.52 11.00
CA TYR A 662 -41.04 -83.57 10.07
C TYR A 662 -41.48 -83.99 8.66
N LEU A 663 -40.64 -83.71 7.68
CA LEU A 663 -40.91 -83.95 6.26
C LEU A 663 -40.46 -85.33 5.85
N LEU A 664 -41.21 -85.96 4.94
CA LEU A 664 -40.84 -87.20 4.28
C LEU A 664 -41.11 -87.12 2.77
N LEU A 665 -40.16 -87.62 1.99
CA LEU A 665 -40.28 -87.83 0.55
C LEU A 665 -39.97 -89.29 0.26
N SER A 666 -40.90 -90.00 -0.38
CA SER A 666 -40.75 -91.45 -0.59
C SER A 666 -41.42 -91.93 -1.87
N SER A 667 -40.94 -93.06 -2.38
CA SER A 667 -41.61 -93.85 -3.40
C SER A 667 -41.75 -95.30 -2.94
N GLY A 668 -42.79 -96.02 -3.33
CA GLY A 668 -42.95 -97.41 -2.92
C GLY A 668 -44.12 -98.13 -3.57
N ILE A 669 -44.38 -99.37 -3.12
CA ILE A 669 -45.46 -100.23 -3.61
C ILE A 669 -46.18 -100.85 -2.41
N ALA A 670 -47.51 -100.68 -2.35
CA ALA A 670 -48.34 -101.15 -1.24
C ALA A 670 -49.56 -101.99 -1.67
N VAL A 671 -49.67 -102.34 -2.96
CA VAL A 671 -50.80 -103.12 -3.52
C VAL A 671 -50.27 -104.38 -4.20
N ASP A 672 -50.91 -105.51 -3.90
CA ASP A 672 -50.57 -106.83 -4.46
C ASP A 672 -51.19 -107.07 -5.85
N GLY A 673 -50.55 -107.96 -6.63
CA GLY A 673 -51.15 -108.59 -7.82
C GLY A 673 -51.20 -107.74 -9.10
N VAL A 674 -50.61 -106.54 -9.11
CA VAL A 674 -50.54 -105.67 -10.30
C VAL A 674 -49.08 -105.40 -10.64
N GLN A 675 -48.66 -105.76 -11.86
CA GLN A 675 -47.30 -105.53 -12.33
C GLN A 675 -47.09 -104.03 -12.64
N ALA A 676 -46.16 -103.41 -11.93
CA ALA A 676 -45.69 -102.05 -12.22
C ALA A 676 -44.71 -102.03 -13.40
N ASN A 677 -44.75 -100.97 -14.19
CA ASN A 677 -43.67 -100.62 -15.11
C ASN A 677 -42.52 -100.00 -14.30
N LEU A 678 -41.39 -100.69 -14.18
CA LEU A 678 -40.23 -100.26 -13.39
C LEU A 678 -38.98 -100.14 -14.28
N PRO A 679 -38.03 -99.24 -13.96
CA PRO A 679 -38.00 -98.36 -12.79
C PRO A 679 -39.02 -97.21 -12.87
N CYS A 680 -39.46 -96.72 -11.71
CA CYS A 680 -40.36 -95.57 -11.60
C CYS A 680 -39.77 -94.54 -10.64
N THR A 681 -39.81 -93.25 -11.02
CA THR A 681 -39.02 -92.21 -10.37
C THR A 681 -39.89 -91.05 -9.90
N MET A 682 -39.61 -90.55 -8.70
CA MET A 682 -39.97 -89.21 -8.24
C MET A 682 -38.75 -88.31 -8.33
N GLU A 683 -38.90 -87.18 -8.99
CA GLU A 683 -37.90 -86.12 -9.08
C GLU A 683 -38.35 -84.96 -8.18
N VAL A 684 -37.45 -84.44 -7.35
CA VAL A 684 -37.67 -83.29 -6.47
C VAL A 684 -36.62 -82.24 -6.83
N ASP A 685 -37.09 -81.09 -7.29
CA ASP A 685 -36.25 -79.96 -7.69
C ASP A 685 -35.82 -79.18 -6.44
N TRP A 686 -36.79 -78.82 -5.60
CA TRP A 686 -36.51 -78.21 -4.31
C TRP A 686 -37.63 -78.46 -3.30
N ILE A 687 -37.30 -78.29 -2.03
CA ILE A 687 -38.25 -78.22 -0.92
C ILE A 687 -37.98 -76.96 -0.11
N ARG A 688 -39.04 -76.25 0.27
CA ARG A 688 -38.96 -74.99 1.04
C ARG A 688 -40.07 -74.95 2.08
N VAL A 689 -39.72 -74.59 3.30
CA VAL A 689 -40.63 -74.41 4.41
C VAL A 689 -40.49 -73.00 4.93
N TYR A 690 -41.64 -72.36 5.13
CA TYR A 690 -41.71 -71.01 5.66
C TYR A 690 -42.49 -70.99 6.97
N GLN A 691 -42.00 -70.24 7.94
CA GLN A 691 -42.73 -69.88 9.14
C GLN A 691 -43.38 -68.51 8.93
N LYS A 692 -44.62 -68.35 9.40
CA LYS A 692 -45.25 -67.03 9.40
C LYS A 692 -44.61 -66.20 10.53
N LYS A 693 -44.12 -65.00 10.22
CA LYS A 693 -43.53 -64.07 11.20
C LYS A 693 -44.56 -63.48 12.15
#